data_AF-A0A0C2A554-F1
#
_entry.id   AF-A0A0C2A554-F1
#
_cell.length_a   1.000
_cell.length_b   1.000
_cell.length_c   1.000
_cell.angle_alpha   90.00
_cell.angle_beta   90.00
_cell.angle_gamma   90.00
#
_symmetry.space_group_name_H-M   'P 1'
#
loop_
_entity.id
_entity.type
_entity.pdbx_description
1 polymer ?
#
loop_
_entity_poly.entity_id
_entity_poly.type
_entity_poly.pdbx_seq_one_letter_code
_entity_poly.pdbx_strand_id
1 'polypeptide(L)'
;MVAGALALLGPQAAHAGRPEGPLPLAAVAPTVVAEPARFALVIGSNETTSKEQKPLRFADDDAARIAELWRELGAEVELLTVFDQASQARFSGLVKSSQQPTKSKLDAAWARLLTKMDAAAAAGREVELLIYYAGHGDVGPDGQGFLTLANGDTLTRHDLFSKLLGASPADHNHVIVDACRSEQFVLSRGEWQPDHGPADYGDSIREYLDGNHLGAHPNTGVVLAHSADQQTHEWERWEGGIFTHQLLSGLRGGADINGDGRIEYSELGAFVSAANSGVGDTRARLEVAVRPPRGDERAPLLVHERITDQRVLLFAGGDSGRYSLEDARGVRLADLNHASGQPAYLRLPSGAVFLYRHARADGSRDGEVKIAANETGVVALGRLEFHEPQSDARGPLDDALRTGLFKVAYGPGYYAGYTDQEQLLAVADPDWEVHVWQRDPQTGELVEVARVTGEDPADDASKTETVIIEEVEVDPEWSWDWDRTWLSFAVGAEFNVLAPTGRIQLPDARIKANELPGFDDKGFPSALRGVDVRVGAFSGRTPTRYPVVEGFFRTGYTEGHASFIPSDDVDGFDRGDAMQLDYLTVPLFFGGNIYFPRKWPVRPYGGLGAGFDVMRLRYARHDADDYVAAGLRIGFELHGGIDVRITNYFGLFGEVRQLWSARIKTGAALPDFGNTGFSVISGLKFGIPVGPGAAATQREAERRRDHKLRVVKHVETKPAPKVHTIVVPGPAPAGAPAPVAPPAPAVEVTAPAPTPAPIEPQPVAPPPSGAIEVDPSAGQ
;
A
#
# COMPACT_ATOMS: atom_id res chain seq x y z
N MET A 1 62.09 -3.57 30.67
CA MET A 1 62.90 -3.29 29.47
C MET A 1 62.04 -2.37 28.59
N VAL A 2 62.02 -1.05 28.76
CA VAL A 2 63.05 -0.03 28.46
C VAL A 2 63.56 -0.22 27.02
N ALA A 3 62.99 0.47 26.02
CA ALA A 3 63.22 1.86 25.58
C ALA A 3 64.22 1.93 24.41
N GLY A 4 63.96 2.81 23.45
CA GLY A 4 64.86 3.10 22.34
C GLY A 4 64.25 4.07 21.33
N ALA A 5 64.17 5.33 21.73
CA ALA A 5 63.73 6.46 20.91
C ALA A 5 64.92 7.37 20.57
N LEU A 6 64.71 8.19 19.53
CA LEU A 6 65.27 9.52 19.25
C LEU A 6 66.61 9.70 18.51
N ALA A 7 66.45 10.33 17.35
CA ALA A 7 66.91 11.69 16.98
C ALA A 7 68.35 11.91 16.49
N LEU A 8 68.43 12.57 15.33
CA LEU A 8 69.38 13.65 15.04
C LEU A 8 68.73 14.70 14.12
N LEU A 9 68.79 15.95 14.57
CA LEU A 9 68.22 17.19 13.98
C LEU A 9 69.23 17.91 13.07
N GLY A 10 68.78 18.27 11.85
CA GLY A 10 68.86 19.62 11.25
C GLY A 10 70.19 20.15 10.68
N PRO A 11 70.24 21.36 10.08
CA PRO A 11 69.18 22.18 9.42
C PRO A 11 69.58 22.60 7.96
N GLN A 12 68.66 23.18 7.18
CA GLN A 12 68.86 24.47 6.48
C GLN A 12 67.66 24.85 5.61
N ALA A 13 67.25 26.11 5.76
CA ALA A 13 66.18 26.74 5.02
C ALA A 13 66.69 27.38 3.71
N ALA A 14 65.73 27.48 2.78
CA ALA A 14 65.63 28.39 1.64
C ALA A 14 66.55 28.12 0.44
N HIS A 15 65.95 27.77 -0.71
CA HIS A 15 65.94 28.64 -1.90
C HIS A 15 64.76 28.26 -2.82
N ALA A 16 64.04 29.29 -3.25
CA ALA A 16 62.92 29.23 -4.19
C ALA A 16 63.39 28.93 -5.62
N GLY A 17 62.59 28.20 -6.42
CA GLY A 17 62.89 28.07 -7.85
C GLY A 17 61.98 27.15 -8.68
N ARG A 18 60.83 27.69 -9.11
CA ARG A 18 60.04 27.41 -10.33
C ARG A 18 59.20 26.11 -10.46
N PRO A 19 58.00 26.20 -11.07
CA PRO A 19 57.07 25.08 -11.24
C PRO A 19 57.42 24.26 -12.49
N GLU A 20 57.49 22.94 -12.35
CA GLU A 20 57.48 21.99 -13.47
C GLU A 20 56.02 21.66 -13.84
N GLY A 21 55.74 21.61 -15.14
CA GLY A 21 54.41 21.47 -15.71
C GLY A 21 53.74 20.10 -15.49
N PRO A 22 52.48 19.94 -15.94
CA PRO A 22 51.71 18.73 -15.70
C PRO A 22 52.27 17.54 -16.48
N LEU A 23 52.46 16.42 -15.78
CA LEU A 23 52.73 15.10 -16.36
C LEU A 23 51.49 14.61 -17.13
N PRO A 24 51.65 13.91 -18.27
CA PRO A 24 50.51 13.45 -19.07
C PRO A 24 49.78 12.32 -18.35
N LEU A 25 48.46 12.47 -18.21
CA LEU A 25 47.54 11.42 -17.78
C LEU A 25 47.64 10.26 -18.80
N ALA A 26 48.03 9.07 -18.34
CA ALA A 26 47.92 7.87 -19.15
C ALA A 26 46.44 7.58 -19.41
N ALA A 27 46.06 7.57 -20.69
CA ALA A 27 44.71 7.21 -21.12
C ALA A 27 44.42 5.76 -20.70
N VAL A 28 43.52 5.59 -19.73
CA VAL A 28 42.86 4.31 -19.47
C VAL A 28 41.93 4.08 -20.66
N ALA A 29 42.24 3.10 -21.50
CA ALA A 29 41.33 2.69 -22.55
C ALA A 29 40.03 2.17 -21.89
N PRO A 30 38.83 2.61 -22.34
CA PRO A 30 37.59 2.12 -21.77
C PRO A 30 37.50 0.60 -22.01
N THR A 31 37.40 -0.17 -20.93
CA THR A 31 36.92 -1.55 -21.00
C THR A 31 35.51 -1.51 -21.56
N VAL A 32 35.35 -1.97 -22.81
CA VAL A 32 34.03 -2.23 -23.39
C VAL A 32 33.43 -3.39 -22.59
N VAL A 33 32.58 -3.07 -21.62
CA VAL A 33 31.75 -4.07 -20.96
C VAL A 33 30.82 -4.64 -22.04
N ALA A 34 30.96 -5.93 -22.32
CA ALA A 34 30.13 -6.59 -23.33
C ALA A 34 28.68 -6.61 -22.84
N GLU A 35 27.72 -6.29 -23.72
CA GLU A 35 26.29 -6.35 -23.39
C GLU A 35 25.91 -7.76 -22.90
N PRO A 36 25.07 -7.87 -21.86
CA PRO A 36 24.66 -9.15 -21.31
C PRO A 36 23.93 -9.98 -22.36
N ALA A 37 24.14 -11.29 -22.28
CA ALA A 37 23.42 -12.27 -23.08
C ALA A 37 22.01 -12.46 -22.49
N ARG A 38 21.02 -11.85 -23.13
CA ARG A 38 19.62 -11.90 -22.66
C ARG A 38 18.84 -13.08 -23.21
N PHE A 39 18.10 -13.72 -22.32
CA PHE A 39 17.22 -14.84 -22.62
C PHE A 39 15.85 -14.61 -21.99
N ALA A 40 14.79 -15.07 -22.67
CA ALA A 40 13.44 -14.97 -22.14
C ALA A 40 12.65 -16.26 -22.37
N LEU A 41 12.03 -16.75 -21.31
CA LEU A 41 10.97 -17.74 -21.35
C LEU A 41 9.65 -17.03 -21.07
N VAL A 42 8.83 -16.87 -22.10
CA VAL A 42 7.59 -16.08 -22.02
C VAL A 42 6.40 -17.01 -22.25
N ILE A 43 5.51 -17.09 -21.25
CA ILE A 43 4.39 -18.02 -21.23
C ILE A 43 3.09 -17.24 -21.08
N GLY A 44 2.14 -17.44 -22.01
CA GLY A 44 0.80 -16.88 -21.94
C GLY A 44 -0.24 -17.99 -22.12
N SER A 45 -1.09 -18.21 -21.12
CA SER A 45 -2.13 -19.25 -21.16
C SER A 45 -3.50 -18.66 -20.91
N ASN A 46 -4.35 -18.71 -21.93
CA ASN A 46 -5.75 -18.33 -21.82
C ASN A 46 -6.64 -19.42 -21.19
N GLU A 47 -6.12 -20.66 -21.10
CA GLU A 47 -6.88 -21.80 -20.62
C GLU A 47 -6.99 -21.82 -19.08
N THR A 48 -8.04 -22.48 -18.58
CA THR A 48 -8.21 -22.76 -17.14
C THR A 48 -8.41 -24.26 -16.92
N THR A 49 -7.90 -24.76 -15.81
CA THR A 49 -8.14 -26.14 -15.34
C THR A 49 -9.45 -26.26 -14.56
N SER A 50 -10.04 -25.14 -14.14
CA SER A 50 -11.28 -25.11 -13.36
C SER A 50 -12.52 -25.03 -14.25
N LYS A 51 -13.57 -25.78 -13.89
CA LYS A 51 -14.87 -25.70 -14.58
C LYS A 51 -15.68 -24.47 -14.19
N GLU A 52 -15.29 -23.80 -13.10
CA GLU A 52 -16.00 -22.64 -12.53
C GLU A 52 -15.43 -21.32 -13.04
N GLN A 53 -14.20 -21.33 -13.55
CA GLN A 53 -13.54 -20.18 -14.15
C GLN A 53 -13.80 -20.16 -15.66
N LYS A 54 -13.89 -18.96 -16.23
CA LYS A 54 -13.90 -18.79 -17.68
C LYS A 54 -12.46 -18.72 -18.21
N PRO A 55 -12.20 -19.21 -19.44
CA PRO A 55 -10.95 -18.91 -20.12
C PRO A 55 -10.70 -17.40 -20.17
N LEU A 56 -9.44 -17.07 -20.05
CA LEU A 56 -8.90 -15.73 -20.27
C LEU A 56 -8.93 -15.39 -21.77
N ARG A 57 -8.78 -14.12 -22.09
CA ARG A 57 -8.84 -13.56 -23.43
C ARG A 57 -7.54 -12.91 -23.89
N PHE A 58 -6.66 -12.50 -22.98
CA PHE A 58 -5.54 -11.62 -23.33
C PHE A 58 -4.18 -12.05 -22.78
N ALA A 59 -4.07 -13.20 -22.12
CA ALA A 59 -2.77 -13.69 -21.67
C ALA A 59 -1.82 -14.00 -22.85
N ASP A 60 -2.36 -14.29 -24.04
CA ASP A 60 -1.61 -14.42 -25.28
C ASP A 60 -1.12 -13.07 -25.85
N ASP A 61 -1.94 -12.02 -25.81
CA ASP A 61 -1.51 -10.65 -26.16
C ASP A 61 -0.42 -10.14 -25.22
N ASP A 62 -0.57 -10.38 -23.91
CA ASP A 62 0.41 -9.99 -22.90
C ASP A 62 1.75 -10.68 -23.11
N ALA A 63 1.75 -12.00 -23.31
CA ALA A 63 2.95 -12.76 -23.66
C ALA A 63 3.57 -12.30 -24.98
N ALA A 64 2.77 -11.95 -25.99
CA ALA A 64 3.29 -11.38 -27.22
C ALA A 64 4.01 -10.05 -27.00
N ARG A 65 3.41 -9.12 -26.24
CA ARG A 65 3.97 -7.79 -26.01
C ARG A 65 5.27 -7.85 -25.20
N ILE A 66 5.36 -8.75 -24.22
CA ILE A 66 6.61 -9.02 -23.49
C ILE A 66 7.66 -9.62 -24.43
N ALA A 67 7.28 -10.60 -25.25
CA ALA A 67 8.20 -11.21 -26.21
C ALA A 67 8.73 -10.19 -27.26
N GLU A 68 7.91 -9.26 -27.73
CA GLU A 68 8.36 -8.19 -28.64
C GLU A 68 9.35 -7.26 -27.94
N LEU A 69 9.06 -6.77 -26.74
CA LEU A 69 9.99 -5.89 -26.01
C LEU A 69 11.33 -6.60 -25.73
N TRP A 70 11.32 -7.89 -25.37
CA TRP A 70 12.56 -8.63 -25.13
C TRP A 70 13.35 -8.87 -26.41
N ARG A 71 12.67 -9.11 -27.54
CA ARG A 71 13.34 -9.18 -28.86
C ARG A 71 13.90 -7.83 -29.29
N GLU A 72 13.20 -6.72 -29.00
CA GLU A 72 13.72 -5.36 -29.22
C GLU A 72 15.01 -5.10 -28.43
N LEU A 73 15.14 -5.72 -27.25
CA LEU A 73 16.33 -5.68 -26.38
C LEU A 73 17.42 -6.67 -26.78
N GLY A 74 17.26 -7.37 -27.92
CA GLY A 74 18.24 -8.34 -28.43
C GLY A 74 18.20 -9.71 -27.74
N ALA A 75 17.17 -10.00 -26.95
CA ALA A 75 17.07 -11.27 -26.23
C ALA A 75 16.68 -12.44 -27.16
N GLU A 76 17.19 -13.62 -26.80
CA GLU A 76 16.74 -14.91 -27.34
C GLU A 76 15.47 -15.34 -26.61
N VAL A 77 14.33 -15.34 -27.31
CA VAL A 77 13.00 -15.55 -26.70
C VAL A 77 12.36 -16.87 -27.13
N GLU A 78 12.04 -17.72 -26.16
CA GLU A 78 11.10 -18.83 -26.32
C GLU A 78 9.70 -18.38 -25.88
N LEU A 79 8.76 -18.34 -26.83
CA LEU A 79 7.38 -17.92 -26.60
C LEU A 79 6.43 -19.12 -26.61
N LEU A 80 5.70 -19.31 -25.51
CA LEU A 80 4.72 -20.37 -25.34
C LEU A 80 3.33 -19.76 -25.13
N THR A 81 2.52 -19.74 -26.19
CA THR A 81 1.14 -19.27 -26.13
C THR A 81 0.32 -19.78 -27.33
N VAL A 82 -1.00 -19.83 -27.18
CA VAL A 82 -1.95 -20.10 -28.26
C VAL A 82 -2.67 -18.80 -28.59
N PHE A 83 -2.35 -18.23 -29.75
CA PHE A 83 -2.97 -16.99 -30.19
C PHE A 83 -4.42 -17.20 -30.61
N ASP A 84 -5.30 -16.34 -30.10
CA ASP A 84 -6.65 -16.23 -30.63
C ASP A 84 -6.67 -15.60 -32.04
N GLN A 85 -7.85 -15.50 -32.66
CA GLN A 85 -7.96 -14.97 -34.02
C GLN A 85 -7.55 -13.49 -34.13
N ALA A 86 -7.86 -12.67 -33.13
CA ALA A 86 -7.52 -11.26 -33.11
C ALA A 86 -5.99 -11.09 -32.92
N SER A 87 -5.41 -11.85 -32.02
CA SER A 87 -3.99 -11.79 -31.66
C SER A 87 -3.11 -12.36 -32.77
N GLN A 88 -3.60 -13.35 -33.54
CA GLN A 88 -2.95 -13.81 -34.78
C GLN A 88 -2.84 -12.71 -35.84
N ALA A 89 -3.87 -11.87 -35.99
CA ALA A 89 -3.84 -10.77 -36.96
C ALA A 89 -2.84 -9.68 -36.53
N ARG A 90 -2.79 -9.38 -35.23
CA ARG A 90 -1.93 -8.35 -34.62
C ARG A 90 -0.46 -8.75 -34.53
N PHE A 91 -0.19 -10.00 -34.17
CA PHE A 91 1.15 -10.53 -33.90
C PHE A 91 1.57 -11.62 -34.88
N SER A 92 1.22 -11.46 -36.17
CA SER A 92 1.48 -12.46 -37.23
C SER A 92 2.95 -12.92 -37.33
N GLY A 93 3.91 -12.07 -36.95
CA GLY A 93 5.33 -12.42 -36.87
C GLY A 93 5.67 -13.40 -35.75
N LEU A 94 4.96 -13.32 -34.62
CA LEU A 94 5.15 -14.21 -33.47
C LEU A 94 4.48 -15.56 -33.63
N VAL A 95 3.33 -15.62 -34.33
CA VAL A 95 2.55 -16.86 -34.58
C VAL A 95 3.42 -17.99 -35.13
N LYS A 96 4.39 -17.68 -36.00
CA LYS A 96 5.28 -18.68 -36.61
C LYS A 96 6.30 -19.26 -35.62
N SER A 97 6.61 -18.51 -34.55
CA SER A 97 7.63 -18.85 -33.57
C SER A 97 7.06 -19.30 -32.23
N SER A 98 5.76 -19.13 -31.98
CA SER A 98 5.14 -19.58 -30.74
C SER A 98 4.95 -21.09 -30.72
N GLN A 99 4.99 -21.66 -29.51
CA GLN A 99 4.61 -23.05 -29.23
C GLN A 99 3.41 -23.07 -28.30
N GLN A 100 2.68 -24.19 -28.26
CA GLN A 100 1.62 -24.35 -27.26
C GLN A 100 2.23 -24.35 -25.84
N PRO A 101 1.59 -23.68 -24.86
CA PRO A 101 2.03 -23.65 -23.49
C PRO A 101 1.62 -24.96 -22.79
N THR A 102 2.22 -26.08 -23.20
CA THR A 102 2.06 -27.40 -22.53
C THR A 102 3.34 -27.76 -21.80
N LYS A 103 3.27 -28.69 -20.84
CA LYS A 103 4.43 -29.09 -20.05
C LYS A 103 5.56 -29.64 -20.91
N SER A 104 5.23 -30.48 -21.89
CA SER A 104 6.21 -31.03 -22.83
C SER A 104 6.90 -29.95 -23.68
N LYS A 105 6.15 -28.95 -24.16
CA LYS A 105 6.70 -27.86 -24.96
C LYS A 105 7.52 -26.90 -24.12
N LEU A 106 7.11 -26.64 -22.88
CA LEU A 106 7.85 -25.89 -21.89
C LEU A 106 9.21 -26.54 -21.62
N ASP A 107 9.23 -27.83 -21.31
CA ASP A 107 10.48 -28.55 -21.03
C ASP A 107 11.43 -28.52 -22.26
N ALA A 108 10.87 -28.64 -23.48
CA ALA A 108 11.66 -28.55 -24.71
C ALA A 108 12.19 -27.13 -25.00
N ALA A 109 11.40 -26.08 -24.73
CA ALA A 109 11.83 -24.69 -24.83
C ALA A 109 12.92 -24.36 -23.81
N TRP A 110 12.73 -24.83 -22.58
CA TRP A 110 13.71 -24.68 -21.52
C TRP A 110 15.05 -25.33 -21.88
N ALA A 111 15.04 -26.55 -22.41
CA ALA A 111 16.27 -27.22 -22.86
C ALA A 111 17.02 -26.43 -23.96
N ARG A 112 16.30 -25.76 -24.87
CA ARG A 112 16.91 -24.89 -25.89
C ARG A 112 17.53 -23.65 -25.28
N LEU A 113 16.83 -22.98 -24.35
CA LEU A 113 17.37 -21.83 -23.63
C LEU A 113 18.60 -22.22 -22.82
N LEU A 114 18.53 -23.29 -22.02
CA LEU A 114 19.67 -23.80 -21.25
C LEU A 114 20.91 -23.99 -22.12
N THR A 115 20.76 -24.66 -23.28
CA THR A 115 21.89 -24.87 -24.20
C THR A 115 22.51 -23.56 -24.66
N LYS A 116 21.70 -22.53 -24.96
CA LYS A 116 22.20 -21.22 -25.41
C LYS A 116 22.80 -20.40 -24.26
N MET A 117 22.20 -20.47 -23.08
CA MET A 117 22.70 -19.81 -21.87
C MET A 117 24.04 -20.41 -21.44
N ASP A 118 24.17 -21.74 -21.42
CA ASP A 118 25.43 -22.42 -21.15
C ASP A 118 26.52 -22.03 -22.15
N ALA A 119 26.17 -21.91 -23.44
CA ALA A 119 27.11 -21.43 -24.46
C ALA A 119 27.52 -19.97 -24.25
N ALA A 120 26.61 -19.11 -23.81
CA ALA A 120 26.90 -17.71 -23.49
C ALA A 120 27.80 -17.58 -22.25
N ALA A 121 27.48 -18.33 -21.18
CA ALA A 121 28.27 -18.39 -19.96
C ALA A 121 29.68 -18.97 -20.24
N ALA A 122 29.78 -20.03 -21.04
CA ALA A 122 31.06 -20.60 -21.46
C ALA A 122 31.90 -19.64 -22.32
N ALA A 123 31.25 -18.69 -23.00
CA ALA A 123 31.91 -17.60 -23.73
C ALA A 123 32.28 -16.41 -22.82
N GLY A 124 32.03 -16.49 -21.51
CA GLY A 124 32.36 -15.45 -20.53
C GLY A 124 31.44 -14.22 -20.61
N ARG A 125 30.26 -14.35 -21.20
CA ARG A 125 29.24 -13.29 -21.18
C ARG A 125 28.41 -13.41 -19.92
N GLU A 126 28.06 -12.27 -19.33
CA GLU A 126 27.02 -12.19 -18.30
C GLU A 126 25.68 -12.65 -18.89
N VAL A 127 24.94 -13.48 -18.17
CA VAL A 127 23.69 -14.09 -18.65
C VAL A 127 22.51 -13.61 -17.82
N GLU A 128 21.53 -13.00 -18.49
CA GLU A 128 20.28 -12.55 -17.90
C GLU A 128 19.11 -13.42 -18.40
N LEU A 129 18.29 -13.91 -17.49
CA LEU A 129 17.09 -14.69 -17.81
C LEU A 129 15.83 -14.00 -17.27
N LEU A 130 14.86 -13.71 -18.16
CA LEU A 130 13.48 -13.45 -17.78
C LEU A 130 12.66 -14.74 -17.87
N ILE A 131 11.90 -15.05 -16.82
CA ILE A 131 10.77 -15.96 -16.84
C ILE A 131 9.51 -15.14 -16.61
N TYR A 132 8.66 -15.03 -17.63
CA TYR A 132 7.38 -14.32 -17.54
C TYR A 132 6.22 -15.28 -17.75
N TYR A 133 5.19 -15.14 -16.90
CA TYR A 133 3.94 -15.86 -17.03
C TYR A 133 2.74 -14.91 -16.93
N ALA A 134 1.80 -15.04 -17.85
CA ALA A 134 0.44 -14.53 -17.75
C ALA A 134 -0.57 -15.66 -17.89
N GLY A 135 -1.58 -15.68 -17.01
CA GLY A 135 -2.64 -16.68 -17.07
C GLY A 135 -3.33 -16.90 -15.73
N HIS A 136 -4.09 -17.99 -15.60
CA HIS A 136 -4.70 -18.35 -14.32
C HIS A 136 -3.67 -18.98 -13.37
N GLY A 137 -3.90 -18.74 -12.07
CA GLY A 137 -3.24 -19.42 -10.96
C GLY A 137 -4.30 -19.99 -10.02
N ASP A 138 -4.06 -21.19 -9.50
CA ASP A 138 -4.98 -21.87 -8.59
C ASP A 138 -4.22 -22.69 -7.54
N VAL A 139 -4.92 -23.26 -6.56
CA VAL A 139 -4.34 -24.04 -5.48
C VAL A 139 -4.75 -25.50 -5.61
N GLY A 140 -3.76 -26.39 -5.62
CA GLY A 140 -3.96 -27.82 -5.68
C GLY A 140 -4.61 -28.37 -4.40
N PRO A 141 -5.12 -29.61 -4.44
CA PRO A 141 -5.67 -30.28 -3.25
C PRO A 141 -4.68 -30.42 -2.09
N ASP A 142 -3.39 -30.32 -2.36
CA ASP A 142 -2.28 -30.34 -1.40
C ASP A 142 -1.97 -28.96 -0.79
N GLY A 143 -2.76 -27.93 -1.13
CA GLY A 143 -2.58 -26.57 -0.65
C GLY A 143 -1.47 -25.78 -1.35
N GLN A 144 -0.85 -26.34 -2.40
CA GLN A 144 0.20 -25.66 -3.15
C GLN A 144 -0.36 -24.91 -4.36
N GLY A 145 0.10 -23.68 -4.58
CA GLY A 145 -0.23 -22.94 -5.78
C GLY A 145 0.39 -23.55 -7.05
N PHE A 146 -0.32 -23.47 -8.17
CA PHE A 146 0.14 -23.81 -9.51
C PHE A 146 -0.40 -22.82 -10.54
N LEU A 147 0.26 -22.76 -11.69
CA LEU A 147 -0.14 -21.95 -12.83
C LEU A 147 -0.69 -22.84 -13.95
N THR A 148 -1.79 -22.44 -14.58
CA THR A 148 -2.49 -23.26 -15.58
C THR A 148 -1.82 -23.19 -16.95
N LEU A 149 -1.52 -24.35 -17.52
CA LEU A 149 -1.03 -24.49 -18.88
C LEU A 149 -2.14 -25.05 -19.79
N ALA A 150 -1.88 -25.08 -21.10
CA ALA A 150 -2.81 -25.66 -22.07
C ALA A 150 -2.99 -27.17 -21.86
N ASN A 151 -4.12 -27.69 -22.32
CA ASN A 151 -4.49 -29.11 -22.24
C ASN A 151 -4.58 -29.67 -20.80
N GLY A 152 -4.82 -28.81 -19.82
CA GLY A 152 -4.93 -29.20 -18.41
C GLY A 152 -3.59 -29.47 -17.71
N ASP A 153 -2.46 -29.19 -18.39
CA ASP A 153 -1.15 -29.19 -17.75
C ASP A 153 -1.05 -28.05 -16.72
N THR A 154 -0.06 -28.16 -15.81
CA THR A 154 0.22 -27.10 -14.84
C THR A 154 1.72 -26.86 -14.72
N LEU A 155 2.09 -25.61 -14.41
CA LEU A 155 3.42 -25.25 -13.96
C LEU A 155 3.38 -25.17 -12.43
N THR A 156 4.07 -26.10 -11.77
CA THR A 156 4.09 -26.17 -10.30
C THR A 156 5.26 -25.38 -9.72
N ARG A 157 5.20 -25.12 -8.42
CA ARG A 157 6.32 -24.53 -7.68
C ARG A 157 7.61 -25.35 -7.81
N HIS A 158 7.51 -26.67 -7.77
CA HIS A 158 8.67 -27.55 -7.94
C HIS A 158 9.27 -27.40 -9.35
N ASP A 159 8.44 -27.25 -10.38
CA ASP A 159 8.94 -26.98 -11.72
C ASP A 159 9.70 -25.64 -11.78
N LEU A 160 9.13 -24.55 -11.26
CA LEU A 160 9.79 -23.24 -11.28
C LEU A 160 11.11 -23.26 -10.49
N PHE A 161 11.09 -23.64 -9.22
CA PHE A 161 12.27 -23.49 -8.36
C PHE A 161 13.29 -24.61 -8.57
N SER A 162 12.86 -25.87 -8.63
CA SER A 162 13.80 -26.98 -8.68
C SER A 162 14.27 -27.32 -10.09
N LYS A 163 13.42 -27.11 -11.12
CA LYS A 163 13.78 -27.48 -12.51
C LYS A 163 14.23 -26.30 -13.35
N LEU A 164 13.52 -25.17 -13.31
CA LEU A 164 13.89 -23.98 -14.07
C LEU A 164 15.03 -23.24 -13.36
N LEU A 165 14.75 -22.58 -12.23
CA LEU A 165 15.74 -21.78 -11.51
C LEU A 165 16.92 -22.62 -10.99
N GLY A 166 16.67 -23.84 -10.51
CA GLY A 166 17.71 -24.75 -10.03
C GLY A 166 18.68 -25.25 -11.11
N ALA A 167 18.31 -25.16 -12.39
CA ALA A 167 19.17 -25.54 -13.51
C ALA A 167 19.69 -24.32 -14.30
N SER A 168 19.25 -23.10 -13.96
CA SER A 168 19.61 -21.89 -14.69
C SER A 168 21.09 -21.53 -14.45
N PRO A 169 21.92 -21.38 -15.49
CA PRO A 169 23.28 -20.86 -15.37
C PRO A 169 23.33 -19.32 -15.36
N ALA A 170 22.18 -18.64 -15.38
CA ALA A 170 22.12 -17.19 -15.47
C ALA A 170 22.72 -16.51 -14.23
N ASP A 171 23.47 -15.43 -14.46
CA ASP A 171 23.98 -14.56 -13.40
C ASP A 171 22.82 -13.83 -12.73
N HIS A 172 21.81 -13.42 -13.50
CA HIS A 172 20.60 -12.76 -13.01
C HIS A 172 19.34 -13.46 -13.52
N ASN A 173 18.45 -13.84 -12.62
CA ASN A 173 17.13 -14.39 -12.95
C ASN A 173 16.03 -13.42 -12.52
N HIS A 174 15.10 -13.13 -13.43
CA HIS A 174 13.95 -12.28 -13.19
C HIS A 174 12.68 -13.11 -13.39
N VAL A 175 11.85 -13.22 -12.35
CA VAL A 175 10.59 -13.97 -12.43
C VAL A 175 9.42 -13.00 -12.30
N ILE A 176 8.57 -12.95 -13.31
CA ILE A 176 7.38 -12.09 -13.32
C ILE A 176 6.14 -12.94 -13.54
N VAL A 177 5.16 -12.82 -12.62
CA VAL A 177 3.92 -13.61 -12.68
C VAL A 177 2.71 -12.69 -12.60
N ASP A 178 1.97 -12.59 -13.71
CA ASP A 178 0.67 -11.95 -13.82
C ASP A 178 -0.44 -13.02 -13.73
N ALA A 179 -0.83 -13.37 -12.51
CA ALA A 179 -1.85 -14.39 -12.24
C ALA A 179 -2.58 -14.14 -10.93
N CYS A 180 -3.87 -14.46 -10.87
CA CYS A 180 -4.59 -14.52 -9.60
C CYS A 180 -3.87 -15.50 -8.65
N ARG A 181 -3.67 -15.10 -7.38
CA ARG A 181 -2.95 -15.89 -6.36
C ARG A 181 -1.48 -16.23 -6.74
N SER A 182 -0.82 -15.42 -7.57
CA SER A 182 0.61 -15.53 -7.91
C SER A 182 1.52 -15.63 -6.68
N GLU A 183 1.17 -14.94 -5.60
CA GLU A 183 1.82 -15.06 -4.30
C GLU A 183 1.64 -16.44 -3.69
N GLN A 184 0.49 -17.08 -3.75
CA GLN A 184 0.33 -18.45 -3.24
C GLN A 184 1.15 -19.46 -4.05
N PHE A 185 1.39 -19.20 -5.35
CA PHE A 185 2.28 -19.99 -6.20
C PHE A 185 3.76 -19.87 -5.80
N VAL A 186 4.23 -18.66 -5.47
CA VAL A 186 5.64 -18.42 -5.11
C VAL A 186 5.91 -18.63 -3.60
N LEU A 187 4.92 -18.34 -2.76
CA LEU A 187 5.02 -18.24 -1.30
C LEU A 187 4.43 -19.42 -0.52
N SER A 188 3.61 -20.35 -1.00
CA SER A 188 2.96 -21.29 -0.02
C SER A 188 3.83 -22.46 0.50
N ARG A 189 3.94 -22.58 1.85
CA ARG A 189 4.05 -23.82 2.65
C ARG A 189 3.35 -23.57 3.99
N GLY A 190 2.22 -24.24 4.20
CA GLY A 190 1.44 -24.19 5.44
C GLY A 190 -0.06 -24.10 5.19
N GLU A 191 -0.88 -24.53 6.17
CA GLU A 191 -2.34 -24.36 6.12
C GLU A 191 -2.68 -22.87 6.11
N TRP A 192 -3.26 -22.40 5.00
CA TRP A 192 -3.77 -21.04 4.85
C TRP A 192 -5.20 -20.96 5.36
N GLN A 193 -5.46 -20.01 6.27
CA GLN A 193 -6.83 -19.60 6.61
C GLN A 193 -7.26 -18.43 5.71
N PRO A 194 -8.54 -18.41 5.26
CA PRO A 194 -9.05 -17.37 4.39
C PRO A 194 -9.24 -16.07 5.16
N ASP A 195 -8.21 -15.24 5.20
CA ASP A 195 -8.26 -13.91 5.80
C ASP A 195 -8.12 -12.85 4.71
N HIS A 196 -9.14 -11.99 4.60
CA HIS A 196 -9.02 -10.71 3.93
C HIS A 196 -7.84 -9.94 4.55
N GLY A 197 -6.89 -9.54 3.69
CA GLY A 197 -5.54 -9.12 4.10
C GLY A 197 -5.51 -8.06 5.22
N PRO A 198 -4.68 -8.26 6.27
CA PRO A 198 -4.37 -7.22 7.23
C PRO A 198 -3.46 -6.14 6.60
N ALA A 199 -3.51 -4.92 7.14
CA ALA A 199 -2.77 -3.74 6.67
C ALA A 199 -1.22 -3.78 6.81
N ASP A 200 -0.64 -4.96 7.11
CA ASP A 200 0.81 -5.24 7.23
C ASP A 200 1.23 -6.36 6.24
N TYR A 201 0.67 -6.33 5.03
CA TYR A 201 0.80 -7.40 4.04
C TYR A 201 2.26 -7.58 3.54
N GLY A 202 2.97 -6.48 3.26
CA GLY A 202 4.34 -6.48 2.72
C GLY A 202 5.40 -7.07 3.66
N ASP A 203 5.33 -6.79 4.97
CA ASP A 203 6.30 -7.28 5.95
C ASP A 203 6.18 -8.81 6.16
N SER A 204 4.96 -9.33 6.18
CA SER A 204 4.69 -10.77 6.34
C SER A 204 5.13 -11.61 5.13
N ILE A 205 5.08 -11.02 3.94
CA ILE A 205 5.53 -11.64 2.68
C ILE A 205 7.06 -11.63 2.61
N ARG A 206 7.72 -10.52 2.96
CA ARG A 206 9.18 -10.39 2.98
C ARG A 206 9.87 -11.37 3.94
N GLU A 207 9.39 -11.47 5.18
CA GLU A 207 9.96 -12.38 6.18
C GLU A 207 9.78 -13.85 5.77
N TYR A 208 8.63 -14.17 5.14
CA TYR A 208 8.36 -15.50 4.60
C TYR A 208 9.26 -15.83 3.39
N LEU A 209 9.47 -14.85 2.52
CA LEU A 209 10.34 -14.90 1.34
C LEU A 209 11.82 -15.13 1.70
N ASP A 210 12.28 -14.66 2.85
CA ASP A 210 13.65 -14.88 3.36
C ASP A 210 13.87 -16.26 4.01
N GLY A 211 12.81 -16.91 4.47
CA GLY A 211 12.87 -18.20 5.16
C GLY A 211 12.87 -19.44 4.28
N ASN A 212 12.41 -19.37 3.01
CA ASN A 212 12.21 -20.55 2.15
C ASN A 212 12.47 -20.31 0.64
N HIS A 213 12.91 -21.37 -0.05
CA HIS A 213 13.12 -21.57 -1.52
C HIS A 213 13.87 -20.48 -2.31
N LEU A 214 13.51 -19.20 -2.26
CA LEU A 214 14.30 -18.10 -2.85
C LEU A 214 15.63 -17.87 -2.13
N GLY A 215 15.73 -18.25 -0.85
CA GLY A 215 17.02 -18.30 -0.15
C GLY A 215 18.06 -19.24 -0.80
N ALA A 216 17.62 -20.20 -1.61
CA ALA A 216 18.50 -21.08 -2.40
C ALA A 216 18.86 -20.51 -3.79
N HIS A 217 18.23 -19.40 -4.21
CA HIS A 217 18.45 -18.75 -5.50
C HIS A 217 18.70 -17.24 -5.27
N PRO A 218 19.84 -16.86 -4.66
CA PRO A 218 20.10 -15.48 -4.24
C PRO A 218 20.13 -14.48 -5.40
N ASN A 219 20.43 -14.95 -6.60
CA ASN A 219 20.47 -14.16 -7.82
C ASN A 219 19.12 -14.03 -8.54
N THR A 220 18.01 -14.39 -7.88
CA THR A 220 16.66 -14.31 -8.45
C THR A 220 15.88 -13.19 -7.81
N GLY A 221 15.43 -12.23 -8.62
CA GLY A 221 14.42 -11.25 -8.24
C GLY A 221 13.05 -11.61 -8.81
N VAL A 222 12.00 -11.14 -8.16
CA VAL A 222 10.61 -11.55 -8.41
C VAL A 222 9.68 -10.34 -8.42
N VAL A 223 8.75 -10.30 -9.38
CA VAL A 223 7.62 -9.37 -9.40
C VAL A 223 6.32 -10.18 -9.52
N LEU A 224 5.42 -10.00 -8.55
CA LEU A 224 4.13 -10.70 -8.50
C LEU A 224 3.01 -9.69 -8.53
N ALA A 225 2.02 -9.94 -9.38
CA ALA A 225 0.80 -9.16 -9.41
C ALA A 225 -0.37 -9.99 -8.89
N HIS A 226 -1.21 -9.43 -8.03
CA HIS A 226 -2.46 -10.04 -7.61
C HIS A 226 -3.61 -9.02 -7.54
N SER A 227 -4.85 -9.49 -7.73
CA SER A 227 -6.05 -8.70 -7.51
C SER A 227 -6.59 -8.91 -6.10
N ALA A 228 -7.09 -7.85 -5.45
CA ALA A 228 -7.66 -7.90 -4.10
C ALA A 228 -8.99 -8.69 -4.02
N ASP A 229 -9.67 -8.87 -5.15
CA ASP A 229 -10.86 -9.71 -5.29
C ASP A 229 -10.59 -10.67 -6.45
N GLN A 230 -10.71 -11.98 -6.22
CA GLN A 230 -10.16 -13.08 -7.06
C GLN A 230 -10.83 -13.25 -8.45
N GLN A 231 -11.33 -12.18 -9.05
CA GLN A 231 -11.73 -12.15 -10.45
C GLN A 231 -10.59 -11.53 -11.24
N THR A 232 -10.03 -12.30 -12.17
CA THR A 232 -9.01 -11.84 -13.12
C THR A 232 -9.59 -10.66 -13.88
N HIS A 233 -9.07 -9.47 -13.61
CA HIS A 233 -9.48 -8.25 -14.29
C HIS A 233 -8.81 -8.19 -15.67
N GLU A 234 -9.28 -9.03 -16.59
CA GLU A 234 -8.98 -8.88 -18.01
C GLU A 234 -9.87 -7.80 -18.60
N TRP A 235 -9.26 -6.81 -19.25
CA TRP A 235 -9.99 -5.65 -19.73
C TRP A 235 -10.05 -5.70 -21.25
N GLU A 236 -11.26 -5.90 -21.78
CA GLU A 236 -11.54 -6.01 -23.24
C GLU A 236 -11.00 -4.85 -24.08
N ARG A 237 -10.64 -3.74 -23.42
CA ARG A 237 -10.26 -2.48 -24.03
C ARG A 237 -8.76 -2.31 -24.28
N TRP A 238 -7.90 -2.82 -23.39
CA TRP A 238 -6.44 -2.83 -23.58
C TRP A 238 -5.96 -4.08 -24.30
N GLU A 239 -6.87 -5.03 -24.51
CA GLU A 239 -6.59 -6.34 -25.09
C GLU A 239 -5.38 -6.98 -24.40
N GLY A 240 -5.33 -6.85 -23.06
CA GLY A 240 -4.19 -7.18 -22.19
C GLY A 240 -4.51 -6.96 -20.71
N GLY A 241 -3.72 -7.57 -19.83
CA GLY A 241 -3.76 -7.38 -18.38
C GLY A 241 -3.27 -6.00 -17.96
N ILE A 242 -3.93 -5.39 -16.98
CA ILE A 242 -3.59 -4.04 -16.48
C ILE A 242 -2.14 -4.00 -15.95
N PHE A 243 -1.75 -5.04 -15.19
CA PHE A 243 -0.40 -5.17 -14.68
C PHE A 243 0.62 -5.20 -15.81
N THR A 244 0.44 -6.10 -16.77
CA THR A 244 1.37 -6.25 -17.89
C THR A 244 1.51 -4.95 -18.69
N HIS A 245 0.43 -4.19 -18.88
CA HIS A 245 0.53 -2.87 -19.52
C HIS A 245 1.36 -1.86 -18.70
N GLN A 246 1.19 -1.81 -17.38
CA GLN A 246 1.98 -0.94 -16.50
C GLN A 246 3.44 -1.37 -16.43
N LEU A 247 3.69 -2.68 -16.35
CA LEU A 247 4.99 -3.29 -16.41
C LEU A 247 5.74 -2.90 -17.69
N LEU A 248 5.11 -3.08 -18.87
CA LEU A 248 5.68 -2.68 -20.15
C LEU A 248 5.96 -1.17 -20.23
N SER A 249 5.08 -0.34 -19.66
CA SER A 249 5.26 1.11 -19.61
C SER A 249 6.47 1.51 -18.76
N GLY A 250 6.64 0.87 -17.60
CA GLY A 250 7.77 1.06 -16.72
C GLY A 250 9.09 0.61 -17.37
N LEU A 251 9.10 -0.62 -17.90
CA LEU A 251 10.26 -1.25 -18.55
C LEU A 251 10.69 -0.54 -19.84
N ARG A 252 9.82 0.21 -20.51
CA ARG A 252 10.23 1.05 -21.65
C ARG A 252 10.99 2.32 -21.22
N GLY A 253 11.13 2.57 -19.91
CA GLY A 253 11.84 3.73 -19.35
C GLY A 253 10.95 4.61 -18.48
N GLY A 254 9.64 4.37 -18.43
CA GLY A 254 8.72 5.19 -17.64
C GLY A 254 8.97 5.12 -16.12
N ALA A 255 9.59 4.03 -15.64
CA ALA A 255 9.91 3.83 -14.24
C ALA A 255 11.27 4.41 -13.83
N ASP A 256 12.18 4.64 -14.77
CA ASP A 256 13.56 5.09 -14.54
C ASP A 256 13.54 6.53 -13.99
N ILE A 257 13.56 6.66 -12.66
CA ILE A 257 13.34 7.94 -11.97
C ILE A 257 14.62 8.74 -11.88
N ASN A 258 15.77 8.07 -11.74
CA ASN A 258 17.06 8.75 -11.70
C ASN A 258 17.65 8.97 -13.11
N GLY A 259 17.11 8.34 -14.15
CA GLY A 259 17.51 8.54 -15.54
C GLY A 259 18.83 7.88 -15.92
N ASP A 260 19.30 6.88 -15.15
CA ASP A 260 20.58 6.21 -15.39
C ASP A 260 20.49 5.04 -16.39
N GLY A 261 19.28 4.73 -16.86
CA GLY A 261 19.02 3.64 -17.79
C GLY A 261 18.89 2.27 -17.13
N ARG A 262 18.89 2.18 -15.81
CA ARG A 262 18.86 0.94 -15.03
C ARG A 262 17.56 0.90 -14.24
N ILE A 263 16.57 0.23 -14.80
CA ILE A 263 15.25 0.14 -14.17
C ILE A 263 15.33 -0.83 -13.00
N GLU A 264 15.32 -0.31 -11.78
CA GLU A 264 15.37 -1.08 -10.54
C GLU A 264 13.98 -1.64 -10.14
N TYR A 265 13.97 -2.65 -9.26
CA TYR A 265 12.72 -3.20 -8.72
C TYR A 265 11.94 -2.16 -7.90
N SER A 266 12.66 -1.27 -7.18
CA SER A 266 12.07 -0.19 -6.39
C SER A 266 11.34 0.84 -7.26
N GLU A 267 11.96 1.20 -8.38
CA GLU A 267 11.41 2.08 -9.40
C GLU A 267 10.16 1.50 -10.05
N LEU A 268 10.25 0.24 -10.50
CA LEU A 268 9.10 -0.43 -11.11
C LEU A 268 7.92 -0.51 -10.13
N GLY A 269 8.18 -0.90 -8.86
CA GLY A 269 7.14 -0.96 -7.83
C GLY A 269 6.46 0.40 -7.62
N ALA A 270 7.26 1.46 -7.48
CA ALA A 270 6.75 2.82 -7.28
C ALA A 270 5.97 3.32 -8.50
N PHE A 271 6.47 3.05 -9.72
CA PHE A 271 5.82 3.42 -10.97
C PHE A 271 4.45 2.75 -11.11
N VAL A 272 4.38 1.44 -10.89
CA VAL A 272 3.12 0.68 -10.95
C VAL A 272 2.15 1.13 -9.85
N SER A 273 2.65 1.43 -8.65
CA SER A 273 1.83 2.01 -7.56
C SER A 273 1.24 3.36 -7.95
N ALA A 274 2.04 4.26 -8.54
CA ALA A 274 1.56 5.56 -9.04
C ALA A 274 0.51 5.39 -10.15
N ALA A 275 0.76 4.47 -11.08
CA ALA A 275 -0.15 4.15 -12.17
C ALA A 275 -1.53 3.65 -11.68
N ASN A 276 -1.58 2.94 -10.55
CA ASN A 276 -2.84 2.41 -9.98
C ASN A 276 -3.52 3.37 -8.98
N SER A 277 -2.81 4.37 -8.45
CA SER A 277 -3.27 5.17 -7.31
C SER A 277 -4.58 5.94 -7.53
N GLY A 278 -4.87 6.32 -8.78
CA GLY A 278 -6.11 7.03 -9.11
C GLY A 278 -7.34 6.13 -9.25
N VAL A 279 -7.19 4.80 -9.24
CA VAL A 279 -8.31 3.86 -9.33
C VAL A 279 -9.16 3.95 -8.05
N GLY A 280 -10.43 4.32 -8.19
CA GLY A 280 -11.32 4.62 -7.06
C GLY A 280 -11.89 3.40 -6.34
N ASP A 281 -12.17 2.31 -7.08
CA ASP A 281 -12.66 1.05 -6.54
C ASP A 281 -11.48 0.20 -6.05
N THR A 282 -11.45 -0.13 -4.76
CA THR A 282 -10.39 -0.93 -4.15
C THR A 282 -10.34 -2.37 -4.68
N ARG A 283 -11.46 -2.91 -5.18
CA ARG A 283 -11.51 -4.27 -5.77
C ARG A 283 -10.89 -4.33 -7.16
N ALA A 284 -10.76 -3.17 -7.82
CA ALA A 284 -10.13 -3.02 -9.12
C ALA A 284 -8.69 -2.49 -9.02
N ARG A 285 -8.19 -2.27 -7.80
CA ARG A 285 -6.78 -1.91 -7.57
C ARG A 285 -5.94 -3.15 -7.67
N LEU A 286 -4.88 -3.04 -8.46
CA LEU A 286 -3.83 -4.03 -8.53
C LEU A 286 -2.89 -3.85 -7.33
N GLU A 287 -2.52 -4.96 -6.70
CA GLU A 287 -1.44 -5.01 -5.72
C GLU A 287 -0.25 -5.74 -6.36
N VAL A 288 0.95 -5.17 -6.18
CA VAL A 288 2.19 -5.68 -6.78
C VAL A 288 3.23 -5.82 -5.69
N ALA A 289 3.77 -7.03 -5.55
CA ALA A 289 4.90 -7.31 -4.71
C ALA A 289 6.18 -7.34 -5.58
N VAL A 290 7.13 -6.47 -5.26
CA VAL A 290 8.46 -6.45 -5.87
C VAL A 290 9.49 -6.98 -4.88
N ARG A 291 10.38 -7.86 -5.34
CA ARG A 291 11.50 -8.36 -4.56
C ARG A 291 12.77 -8.38 -5.42
N PRO A 292 13.76 -7.54 -5.12
CA PRO A 292 15.06 -7.63 -5.77
C PRO A 292 15.80 -8.92 -5.37
N PRO A 293 16.82 -9.34 -6.15
CA PRO A 293 17.77 -10.38 -5.78
C PRO A 293 18.34 -10.20 -4.36
N ARG A 294 18.57 -11.32 -3.68
CA ARG A 294 19.07 -11.29 -2.30
C ARG A 294 20.54 -10.88 -2.26
N GLY A 295 20.84 -9.86 -1.48
CA GLY A 295 22.20 -9.32 -1.33
C GLY A 295 22.54 -8.22 -2.33
N ASP A 296 21.61 -7.89 -3.24
CA ASP A 296 21.72 -6.75 -4.14
C ASP A 296 20.34 -6.12 -4.36
N GLU A 297 19.95 -5.26 -3.41
CA GLU A 297 18.64 -4.58 -3.44
C GLU A 297 18.49 -3.56 -4.58
N ARG A 298 19.62 -3.13 -5.17
CA ARG A 298 19.69 -2.21 -6.32
C ARG A 298 19.98 -2.92 -7.64
N ALA A 299 19.90 -4.25 -7.66
CA ALA A 299 20.05 -4.98 -8.92
C ALA A 299 18.96 -4.50 -9.90
N PRO A 300 19.33 -4.07 -11.12
CA PRO A 300 18.35 -3.67 -12.10
C PRO A 300 17.52 -4.87 -12.56
N LEU A 301 16.24 -4.66 -12.79
CA LEU A 301 15.37 -5.61 -13.51
C LEU A 301 15.67 -5.57 -15.01
N LEU A 302 16.02 -4.39 -15.52
CA LEU A 302 16.37 -4.18 -16.92
C LEU A 302 17.35 -3.01 -17.05
N VAL A 303 18.41 -3.21 -17.83
CA VAL A 303 19.34 -2.15 -18.21
C VAL A 303 19.13 -1.79 -19.68
N HIS A 304 19.00 -0.51 -19.97
CA HIS A 304 19.02 0.04 -21.32
C HIS A 304 20.44 0.51 -21.66
N GLU A 305 21.21 -0.33 -22.35
CA GLU A 305 22.58 0.02 -22.70
C GLU A 305 22.63 1.08 -23.79
N ARG A 306 23.47 2.11 -23.61
CA ARG A 306 23.73 3.10 -24.65
C ARG A 306 22.45 3.82 -25.10
N ILE A 307 21.59 4.26 -24.15
CA ILE A 307 20.33 4.98 -24.43
C ILE A 307 20.46 6.07 -25.49
N THR A 308 21.57 6.82 -25.49
CA THR A 308 21.83 7.90 -26.45
C THR A 308 21.91 7.43 -27.90
N ASP A 309 22.24 6.17 -28.13
CA ASP A 309 22.31 5.54 -29.46
C ASP A 309 20.99 4.87 -29.85
N GLN A 310 20.09 4.73 -28.88
CA GLN A 310 18.79 4.12 -29.07
C GLN A 310 17.78 5.14 -29.57
N ARG A 311 16.70 4.63 -30.18
CA ARG A 311 15.54 5.43 -30.54
C ARG A 311 14.69 5.65 -29.29
N VAL A 312 14.67 6.86 -28.75
CA VAL A 312 13.94 7.19 -27.52
C VAL A 312 13.14 8.48 -27.67
N LEU A 313 11.97 8.54 -27.05
CA LEU A 313 11.24 9.77 -26.80
C LEU A 313 11.72 10.35 -25.46
N LEU A 314 12.29 11.56 -25.48
CA LEU A 314 12.80 12.25 -24.30
C LEU A 314 11.81 13.31 -23.81
N PHE A 315 11.49 13.25 -22.53
CA PHE A 315 10.76 14.25 -21.76
C PHE A 315 11.80 15.10 -21.03
N ALA A 316 11.90 16.39 -21.34
CA ALA A 316 12.78 17.28 -20.62
C ALA A 316 12.24 17.52 -19.19
N GLY A 317 13.09 17.90 -18.24
CA GLY A 317 12.63 18.08 -16.85
C GLY A 317 11.56 19.16 -16.63
N GLY A 318 11.36 20.07 -17.59
CA GLY A 318 10.23 21.00 -17.58
C GLY A 318 8.92 20.42 -18.14
N ASP A 319 9.00 19.33 -18.90
CA ASP A 319 7.85 18.66 -19.46
C ASP A 319 7.12 17.92 -18.34
N SER A 320 5.79 17.98 -18.35
CA SER A 320 4.96 17.21 -17.43
C SER A 320 3.65 16.86 -18.10
N GLY A 321 2.96 15.90 -17.51
CA GLY A 321 1.62 15.50 -17.94
C GLY A 321 1.57 14.06 -18.42
N ARG A 322 0.40 13.73 -18.99
CA ARG A 322 0.04 12.36 -19.33
C ARG A 322 0.15 12.12 -20.82
N TYR A 323 0.89 11.07 -21.14
CA TYR A 323 1.26 10.68 -22.49
C TYR A 323 1.08 9.20 -22.69
N SER A 324 0.97 8.85 -23.96
CA SER A 324 0.46 7.58 -24.38
C SER A 324 0.97 7.22 -25.75
N LEU A 325 1.58 6.05 -25.87
CA LEU A 325 2.30 5.63 -27.05
C LEU A 325 1.62 4.41 -27.68
N GLU A 326 1.24 4.52 -28.95
CA GLU A 326 0.67 3.42 -29.75
C GLU A 326 1.54 3.16 -30.98
N ASP A 327 1.58 1.92 -31.46
CA ASP A 327 2.20 1.61 -32.74
C ASP A 327 1.21 1.69 -33.92
N ALA A 328 1.69 1.49 -35.13
CA ALA A 328 0.86 1.51 -36.34
C ALA A 328 -0.18 0.36 -36.43
N ARG A 329 -0.09 -0.65 -35.58
CA ARG A 329 -1.10 -1.73 -35.47
C ARG A 329 -2.21 -1.35 -34.47
N GLY A 330 -2.07 -0.23 -33.76
CA GLY A 330 -2.95 0.19 -32.68
C GLY A 330 -2.64 -0.50 -31.36
N VAL A 331 -1.47 -1.13 -31.21
CA VAL A 331 -1.04 -1.71 -29.94
C VAL A 331 -0.56 -0.59 -29.03
N ARG A 332 -1.14 -0.48 -27.84
CA ARG A 332 -0.67 0.44 -26.82
C ARG A 332 0.66 -0.04 -26.25
N LEU A 333 1.73 0.69 -26.53
CA LEU A 333 3.09 0.36 -26.12
C LEU A 333 3.38 0.80 -24.68
N ALA A 334 2.99 2.02 -24.31
CA ALA A 334 3.23 2.58 -22.98
C ALA A 334 2.26 3.71 -22.64
N ASP A 335 1.95 3.86 -21.35
CA ASP A 335 1.33 5.04 -20.76
C ASP A 335 2.24 5.61 -19.66
N LEU A 336 2.33 6.94 -19.59
CA LEU A 336 3.16 7.65 -18.62
C LEU A 336 2.41 8.88 -18.14
N ASN A 337 2.48 9.17 -16.84
CA ASN A 337 2.16 10.49 -16.31
C ASN A 337 3.39 11.02 -15.59
N HIS A 338 4.11 11.91 -16.26
CA HIS A 338 5.40 12.39 -15.83
C HIS A 338 5.25 13.66 -14.98
N ALA A 339 5.89 13.67 -13.81
CA ALA A 339 6.00 14.87 -12.99
C ALA A 339 7.13 15.78 -13.50
N SER A 340 6.92 17.09 -13.45
CA SER A 340 8.00 18.05 -13.73
C SER A 340 9.09 17.97 -12.67
N GLY A 341 10.33 18.25 -13.06
CA GLY A 341 11.48 18.43 -12.18
C GLY A 341 12.68 17.57 -12.57
N GLN A 342 12.47 16.50 -13.33
CA GLN A 342 13.52 15.58 -13.77
C GLN A 342 13.20 15.07 -15.18
N PRO A 343 14.22 14.77 -16.02
CA PRO A 343 13.98 14.18 -17.32
C PRO A 343 13.41 12.76 -17.19
N ALA A 344 12.70 12.30 -18.23
CA ALA A 344 12.32 10.91 -18.40
C ALA A 344 12.42 10.50 -19.87
N TYR A 345 12.37 9.21 -20.17
CA TYR A 345 12.32 8.75 -21.56
C TYR A 345 11.44 7.52 -21.74
N LEU A 346 11.07 7.26 -22.99
CA LEU A 346 10.46 6.01 -23.44
C LEU A 346 11.19 5.49 -24.66
N ARG A 347 11.63 4.23 -24.62
CA ARG A 347 12.18 3.52 -25.78
C ARG A 347 11.11 3.31 -26.84
N LEU A 348 11.46 3.65 -28.07
CA LEU A 348 10.60 3.51 -29.24
C LEU A 348 11.02 2.28 -30.05
N PRO A 349 10.08 1.44 -30.52
CA PRO A 349 10.39 0.35 -31.44
C PRO A 349 10.87 0.90 -32.80
N SER A 350 11.32 0.08 -33.74
CA SER A 350 11.78 0.54 -35.06
C SER A 350 10.68 1.03 -36.01
N GLY A 351 9.41 0.88 -35.64
CA GLY A 351 8.24 1.25 -36.47
C GLY A 351 7.73 2.67 -36.25
N ALA A 352 6.79 3.13 -37.08
CA ALA A 352 6.09 4.38 -36.82
C ALA A 352 5.22 4.24 -35.54
N VAL A 353 5.23 5.27 -34.71
CA VAL A 353 4.47 5.31 -33.46
C VAL A 353 3.65 6.60 -33.39
N PHE A 354 2.57 6.55 -32.64
CA PHE A 354 1.64 7.64 -32.40
C PHE A 354 1.70 8.00 -30.91
N LEU A 355 1.99 9.27 -30.64
CA LEU A 355 2.04 9.81 -29.30
C LEU A 355 0.80 10.67 -29.08
N TYR A 356 0.06 10.35 -28.02
CA TYR A 356 -1.11 11.09 -27.58
C TYR A 356 -0.80 11.85 -26.30
N ARG A 357 -1.19 13.12 -26.26
CA ARG A 357 -1.21 13.95 -25.06
C ARG A 357 -2.61 14.01 -24.49
N HIS A 358 -2.70 13.97 -23.17
CA HIS A 358 -3.96 13.93 -22.44
C HIS A 358 -4.18 15.19 -21.58
N ALA A 359 -5.39 15.73 -21.65
CA ALA A 359 -5.82 16.87 -20.84
C ALA A 359 -5.89 16.50 -19.36
N ARG A 360 -5.43 17.41 -18.50
CA ARG A 360 -5.38 17.19 -17.03
C ARG A 360 -6.77 17.14 -16.38
N ALA A 361 -7.78 17.78 -16.97
CA ALA A 361 -9.10 17.95 -16.38
C ALA A 361 -9.93 16.66 -16.40
N ASP A 362 -9.98 15.98 -17.54
CA ASP A 362 -10.84 14.82 -17.78
C ASP A 362 -10.10 13.61 -18.38
N GLY A 363 -8.81 13.74 -18.72
CA GLY A 363 -8.00 12.68 -19.34
C GLY A 363 -8.26 12.48 -20.83
N SER A 364 -9.05 13.35 -21.47
CA SER A 364 -9.33 13.33 -22.90
C SER A 364 -8.05 13.56 -23.73
N ARG A 365 -8.02 13.08 -24.98
CA ARG A 365 -6.89 13.33 -25.89
C ARG A 365 -6.98 14.78 -26.35
N ASP A 366 -5.94 15.58 -26.12
CA ASP A 366 -5.87 16.99 -26.54
C ASP A 366 -4.73 17.27 -27.53
N GLY A 367 -4.03 16.22 -27.94
CA GLY A 367 -2.99 16.27 -28.94
C GLY A 367 -2.62 14.89 -29.46
N GLU A 368 -2.33 14.81 -30.75
CA GLU A 368 -1.77 13.66 -31.43
C GLU A 368 -0.56 14.07 -32.27
N VAL A 369 0.49 13.26 -32.26
CA VAL A 369 1.63 13.39 -33.17
C VAL A 369 2.13 12.02 -33.61
N LYS A 370 2.49 11.89 -34.88
CA LYS A 370 3.09 10.68 -35.43
C LYS A 370 4.61 10.85 -35.48
N ILE A 371 5.33 9.94 -34.82
CA ILE A 371 6.80 9.86 -34.88
C ILE A 371 7.16 8.85 -35.96
N ALA A 372 7.78 9.32 -37.04
CA ALA A 372 8.03 8.50 -38.22
C ALA A 372 9.14 7.46 -37.98
N ALA A 373 9.05 6.28 -38.62
CA ALA A 373 9.99 5.18 -38.42
C ALA A 373 11.46 5.53 -38.75
N ASN A 374 11.68 6.52 -39.62
CA ASN A 374 13.00 7.02 -40.01
C ASN A 374 13.60 8.03 -39.02
N GLU A 375 12.85 8.49 -38.01
CA GLU A 375 13.40 9.31 -36.93
C GLU A 375 14.17 8.40 -35.97
N THR A 376 15.49 8.48 -36.00
CA THR A 376 16.41 7.68 -35.17
C THR A 376 17.03 8.51 -34.05
N GLY A 377 17.47 7.87 -32.98
CA GLY A 377 18.11 8.53 -31.84
C GLY A 377 17.10 9.20 -30.92
N VAL A 378 17.53 10.29 -30.27
CA VAL A 378 16.73 11.01 -29.27
C VAL A 378 15.72 11.96 -29.94
N VAL A 379 14.43 11.65 -29.78
CA VAL A 379 13.29 12.48 -30.18
C VAL A 379 12.82 13.28 -28.96
N ALA A 380 13.12 14.59 -28.92
CA ALA A 380 12.71 15.44 -27.80
C ALA A 380 11.22 15.84 -27.92
N LEU A 381 10.45 15.66 -26.86
CA LEU A 381 9.02 16.00 -26.81
C LEU A 381 8.74 17.44 -27.25
N GLY A 382 9.55 18.40 -26.78
CA GLY A 382 9.41 19.83 -27.12
C GLY A 382 9.65 20.18 -28.60
N ARG A 383 10.13 19.23 -29.42
CA ARG A 383 10.26 19.40 -30.89
C ARG A 383 9.05 18.87 -31.67
N LEU A 384 8.12 18.19 -30.99
CA LEU A 384 6.96 17.60 -31.62
C LEU A 384 5.82 18.61 -31.69
N GLU A 385 5.25 18.76 -32.89
CA GLU A 385 4.05 19.56 -33.10
C GLU A 385 2.82 18.67 -32.95
N PHE A 386 2.04 18.91 -31.89
CA PHE A 386 0.78 18.20 -31.67
C PHE A 386 -0.34 18.83 -32.50
N HIS A 387 -1.13 17.97 -33.14
CA HIS A 387 -2.34 18.35 -33.85
C HIS A 387 -3.58 17.90 -33.10
N GLU A 388 -4.75 18.43 -33.46
CA GLU A 388 -6.02 17.90 -32.98
C GLU A 388 -6.10 16.40 -33.30
N PRO A 389 -6.51 15.55 -32.35
CA PRO A 389 -6.62 14.11 -32.57
C PRO A 389 -7.48 13.82 -33.80
N GLN A 390 -6.90 13.16 -34.80
CA GLN A 390 -7.59 12.86 -36.08
C GLN A 390 -8.34 11.52 -36.02
N SER A 391 -8.08 10.73 -34.98
CA SER A 391 -8.79 9.49 -34.70
C SER A 391 -10.05 9.77 -33.88
N ASP A 392 -11.22 9.39 -34.42
CA ASP A 392 -12.42 9.23 -33.59
C ASP A 392 -12.06 8.30 -32.43
N ALA A 393 -12.15 8.85 -31.22
CA ALA A 393 -11.95 8.11 -29.99
C ALA A 393 -12.72 6.79 -30.07
N ARG A 394 -12.10 5.67 -29.72
CA ARG A 394 -12.79 4.38 -29.54
C ARG A 394 -13.76 4.48 -28.34
N GLY A 395 -14.82 5.28 -28.43
CA GLY A 395 -16.03 5.29 -27.60
C GLY A 395 -15.93 5.90 -26.18
N PRO A 396 -17.03 6.49 -25.66
CA PRO A 396 -17.13 7.16 -24.34
C PRO A 396 -16.92 6.25 -23.10
N LEU A 397 -16.76 4.94 -23.28
CA LEU A 397 -16.31 4.02 -22.23
C LEU A 397 -14.78 4.13 -21.97
N ASP A 398 -14.04 4.88 -22.81
CA ASP A 398 -12.60 5.19 -22.65
C ASP A 398 -12.38 6.06 -21.43
N ASP A 399 -13.25 7.06 -21.28
CA ASP A 399 -13.02 8.18 -20.37
C ASP A 399 -13.41 7.86 -18.92
N ALA A 400 -14.33 6.90 -18.70
CA ALA A 400 -14.77 6.48 -17.37
C ALA A 400 -13.75 5.62 -16.60
N LEU A 401 -12.84 4.94 -17.32
CA LEU A 401 -11.77 4.11 -16.74
C LEU A 401 -10.39 4.80 -16.84
N ARG A 402 -10.19 5.67 -17.86
CA ARG A 402 -9.07 6.64 -17.94
C ARG A 402 -8.97 7.56 -16.73
N THR A 403 -10.06 7.79 -16.00
CA THR A 403 -10.07 8.75 -14.88
C THR A 403 -9.23 8.29 -13.67
N GLY A 404 -8.83 7.00 -13.63
CA GLY A 404 -8.09 6.41 -12.51
C GLY A 404 -6.66 5.96 -12.81
N LEU A 405 -6.43 5.22 -13.90
CA LEU A 405 -5.09 4.72 -14.24
C LEU A 405 -4.19 5.86 -14.75
N PHE A 406 -2.93 5.88 -14.32
CA PHE A 406 -1.93 6.92 -14.60
C PHE A 406 -2.44 8.34 -14.28
N LYS A 407 -3.35 8.48 -13.31
CA LYS A 407 -3.87 9.79 -12.89
C LYS A 407 -2.85 10.56 -12.04
N VAL A 408 -2.11 9.84 -11.20
CA VAL A 408 -1.05 10.40 -10.36
C VAL A 408 0.22 10.47 -11.18
N ALA A 409 0.88 11.63 -11.16
CA ALA A 409 2.16 11.81 -11.81
C ALA A 409 3.24 11.05 -11.02
N TYR A 410 4.05 10.28 -11.73
CA TYR A 410 5.22 9.61 -11.18
C TYR A 410 6.41 10.59 -11.17
N GLY A 411 7.06 10.71 -10.01
CA GLY A 411 8.10 11.68 -9.75
C GLY A 411 8.79 11.41 -8.40
N PRO A 412 9.87 12.15 -8.07
CA PRO A 412 10.72 11.88 -6.89
C PRO A 412 9.95 11.82 -5.57
N GLY A 413 9.00 12.74 -5.36
CA GLY A 413 8.20 12.77 -4.13
C GLY A 413 7.30 11.55 -3.95
N TYR A 414 6.75 11.01 -5.05
CA TYR A 414 5.98 9.77 -4.99
C TYR A 414 6.90 8.57 -4.74
N TYR A 415 8.03 8.52 -5.45
CA TYR A 415 9.04 7.47 -5.31
C TYR A 415 9.54 7.35 -3.87
N ALA A 416 10.00 8.46 -3.26
CA ALA A 416 10.49 8.49 -1.89
C ALA A 416 9.42 7.99 -0.89
N GLY A 417 8.18 8.44 -1.04
CA GLY A 417 7.08 7.98 -0.19
C GLY A 417 6.80 6.48 -0.32
N TYR A 418 6.89 5.94 -1.55
CA TYR A 418 6.73 4.51 -1.80
C TYR A 418 7.87 3.69 -1.20
N THR A 419 9.13 4.08 -1.43
CA THR A 419 10.29 3.35 -0.89
C THR A 419 10.33 3.36 0.64
N ASP A 420 9.94 4.47 1.26
CA ASP A 420 9.83 4.57 2.73
C ASP A 420 8.72 3.66 3.27
N GLN A 421 7.55 3.64 2.61
CA GLN A 421 6.43 2.79 2.99
C GLN A 421 6.77 1.30 2.82
N GLU A 422 7.36 0.95 1.69
CA GLU A 422 7.68 -0.43 1.32
C GLU A 422 9.04 -0.88 1.84
N GLN A 423 9.78 -0.09 2.62
CA GLN A 423 11.12 -0.41 3.13
C GLN A 423 12.06 -0.94 2.04
N LEU A 424 12.07 -0.29 0.88
CA LEU A 424 12.97 -0.60 -0.23
C LEU A 424 14.15 0.37 -0.20
N LEU A 425 15.35 -0.12 -0.51
CA LEU A 425 16.50 0.75 -0.72
C LEU A 425 16.23 1.65 -1.93
N ALA A 426 16.29 2.96 -1.71
CA ALA A 426 16.18 3.94 -2.78
C ALA A 426 17.34 3.81 -3.77
N VAL A 427 17.05 4.10 -5.04
CA VAL A 427 18.05 4.18 -6.13
C VAL A 427 19.17 5.14 -5.74
N ALA A 428 20.34 4.92 -6.31
CA ALA A 428 21.42 5.88 -6.15
C ALA A 428 21.03 7.23 -6.79
N ASP A 429 21.49 8.33 -6.19
CA ASP A 429 21.48 9.60 -6.89
C ASP A 429 22.31 9.45 -8.17
N PRO A 430 21.85 10.04 -9.27
CA PRO A 430 22.53 9.87 -10.54
C PRO A 430 23.92 10.52 -10.54
N ASP A 431 24.94 9.76 -10.93
CA ASP A 431 26.30 10.28 -11.14
C ASP A 431 26.43 11.11 -12.46
N TRP A 432 25.33 11.50 -13.10
CA TRP A 432 25.34 12.13 -14.43
C TRP A 432 25.32 13.66 -14.41
N GLU A 433 25.92 14.24 -15.45
CA GLU A 433 25.99 15.67 -15.74
C GLU A 433 25.34 15.95 -17.11
N VAL A 434 24.18 16.61 -17.14
CA VAL A 434 23.53 17.06 -18.38
C VAL A 434 24.14 18.40 -18.80
N HIS A 435 24.89 18.36 -19.89
CA HIS A 435 25.38 19.56 -20.57
C HIS A 435 24.41 19.97 -21.68
N VAL A 436 23.85 21.17 -21.58
CA VAL A 436 23.01 21.78 -22.60
C VAL A 436 23.90 22.62 -23.51
N TRP A 437 23.92 22.27 -24.79
CA TRP A 437 24.69 22.98 -25.81
C TRP A 437 23.76 23.74 -26.75
N GLN A 438 24.05 25.01 -27.00
CA GLN A 438 23.34 25.82 -27.97
C GLN A 438 24.29 26.22 -29.10
N ARG A 439 23.80 26.18 -30.33
CA ARG A 439 24.57 26.65 -31.48
C ARG A 439 24.52 28.19 -31.52
N ASP A 440 25.69 28.82 -31.42
CA ASP A 440 25.85 30.28 -31.54
C ASP A 440 25.30 30.75 -32.90
N PRO A 441 24.32 31.66 -32.94
CA PRO A 441 23.70 32.10 -34.19
C PRO A 441 24.62 32.89 -35.13
N GLN A 442 25.72 33.44 -34.62
CA GLN A 442 26.66 34.28 -35.37
C GLN A 442 27.88 33.49 -35.84
N THR A 443 28.37 32.55 -35.03
CA THR A 443 29.60 31.79 -35.33
C THR A 443 29.32 30.35 -35.76
N GLY A 444 28.14 29.81 -35.42
CA GLY A 444 27.75 28.43 -35.72
C GLY A 444 28.40 27.38 -34.80
N GLU A 445 29.20 27.78 -33.81
CA GLU A 445 29.83 26.88 -32.85
C GLU A 445 28.86 26.44 -31.75
N LEU A 446 29.05 25.23 -31.22
CA LEU A 446 28.28 24.74 -30.07
C LEU A 446 28.88 25.33 -28.79
N VAL A 447 28.09 26.11 -28.07
CA VAL A 447 28.45 26.73 -26.79
C VAL A 447 27.67 26.02 -25.67
N GLU A 448 28.36 25.61 -24.61
CA GLU A 448 27.71 25.07 -23.41
C GLU A 448 26.94 26.20 -22.73
N VAL A 449 25.62 26.09 -22.66
CA VAL A 449 24.72 27.12 -22.10
C VAL A 449 24.12 26.73 -20.76
N ALA A 450 24.11 25.45 -20.41
CA ALA A 450 23.76 25.00 -19.07
C ALA A 450 24.40 23.66 -18.74
N ARG A 451 24.51 23.39 -17.45
CA ARG A 451 25.10 22.18 -16.87
C ARG A 451 24.26 21.82 -15.65
N VAL A 452 23.76 20.59 -15.62
CA VAL A 452 22.91 20.06 -14.54
C VAL A 452 23.56 18.77 -14.05
N THR A 453 24.13 18.78 -12.86
CA THR A 453 24.67 17.60 -12.19
C THR A 453 23.61 17.01 -11.26
N GLY A 454 23.54 15.68 -11.14
CA GLY A 454 23.10 15.05 -9.89
C GLY A 454 24.04 15.47 -8.77
N GLU A 455 23.54 15.62 -7.54
CA GLU A 455 24.30 16.23 -6.43
C GLU A 455 25.67 15.58 -6.20
N ASP A 456 26.76 16.38 -6.29
CA ASP A 456 28.04 16.04 -5.66
C ASP A 456 28.08 16.73 -4.27
N PRO A 457 28.25 16.00 -3.15
CA PRO A 457 28.16 16.57 -1.80
C PRO A 457 29.22 17.63 -1.43
N ALA A 458 30.13 17.98 -2.35
CA ALA A 458 31.40 18.61 -1.99
C ALA A 458 31.56 20.10 -2.31
N ASP A 459 30.69 20.77 -3.09
CA ASP A 459 31.03 22.12 -3.60
C ASP A 459 30.08 23.29 -3.25
N ASP A 460 30.55 24.05 -2.24
CA ASP A 460 30.59 25.53 -2.11
C ASP A 460 29.94 26.10 -0.82
N ALA A 461 30.75 26.17 0.24
CA ALA A 461 30.42 26.70 1.56
C ALA A 461 30.74 28.20 1.75
N SER A 462 30.60 29.05 0.72
CA SER A 462 31.14 30.43 0.78
C SER A 462 30.16 31.61 0.68
N LYS A 463 28.83 31.40 0.59
CA LYS A 463 27.87 32.53 0.59
C LYS A 463 26.68 32.27 1.51
N THR A 464 26.71 32.92 2.66
CA THR A 464 25.57 32.98 3.59
C THR A 464 24.77 34.26 3.37
N GLU A 465 23.46 34.12 3.16
CA GLU A 465 22.50 35.23 3.09
C GLU A 465 21.60 35.18 4.33
N THR A 466 21.23 36.35 4.85
CA THR A 466 20.29 36.43 5.98
C THR A 466 18.88 36.21 5.46
N VAL A 467 18.39 34.98 5.57
CA VAL A 467 17.03 34.62 5.20
C VAL A 467 16.13 34.91 6.39
N ILE A 468 15.11 35.76 6.20
CA ILE A 468 13.96 35.77 7.11
C ILE A 468 13.16 34.53 6.74
N ILE A 469 13.40 33.45 7.46
CA ILE A 469 12.59 32.26 7.34
C ILE A 469 11.30 32.60 8.08
N GLU A 470 10.23 32.86 7.32
CA GLU A 470 8.89 32.67 7.85
C GLU A 470 8.70 31.17 8.00
N GLU A 471 9.29 30.65 9.08
CA GLU A 471 9.08 29.28 9.46
C GLU A 471 7.63 29.24 9.92
N VAL A 472 6.82 28.56 9.12
CA VAL A 472 5.66 27.91 9.68
C VAL A 472 6.24 26.84 10.58
N GLU A 473 6.53 27.24 11.82
CA GLU A 473 6.50 26.29 12.91
C GLU A 473 5.07 25.75 12.89
N VAL A 474 4.91 24.58 12.27
CA VAL A 474 3.91 23.62 12.73
C VAL A 474 4.44 23.23 14.08
N ASP A 475 4.13 24.07 15.08
CA ASP A 475 4.44 23.79 16.46
C ASP A 475 3.91 22.36 16.69
N PRO A 476 4.75 21.37 17.03
CA PRO A 476 4.26 20.14 17.63
C PRO A 476 3.86 20.46 19.06
N GLU A 477 3.14 21.57 19.30
CA GLU A 477 2.29 21.69 20.44
C GLU A 477 1.28 20.57 20.26
N TRP A 478 1.48 19.53 21.08
CA TRP A 478 0.60 18.41 21.33
C TRP A 478 -0.83 18.92 21.50
N SER A 479 -1.51 19.16 20.39
CA SER A 479 -2.86 19.68 20.35
C SER A 479 -3.75 18.56 19.87
N TRP A 480 -3.88 17.59 20.79
CA TRP A 480 -4.86 16.51 20.77
C TRP A 480 -4.88 15.77 19.43
N ASP A 481 -3.89 14.88 19.25
CA ASP A 481 -4.03 13.68 18.43
C ASP A 481 -5.42 13.12 18.76
N TRP A 482 -6.33 13.07 17.79
CA TRP A 482 -7.68 12.56 18.01
C TRP A 482 -7.58 11.05 18.20
N ASP A 483 -7.08 10.62 19.35
CA ASP A 483 -7.52 9.38 19.93
C ASP A 483 -9.05 9.48 19.99
N ARG A 484 -9.73 8.71 19.15
CA ARG A 484 -11.19 8.64 19.24
C ARG A 484 -11.50 8.29 20.69
N THR A 485 -12.26 9.16 21.36
CA THR A 485 -12.76 8.83 22.69
C THR A 485 -13.85 7.80 22.46
N TRP A 486 -13.67 6.62 22.99
CA TRP A 486 -14.70 5.59 22.98
C TRP A 486 -15.45 5.66 24.30
N LEU A 487 -16.77 5.87 24.23
CA LEU A 487 -17.64 5.56 25.35
C LEU A 487 -17.90 4.06 25.34
N SER A 488 -17.48 3.39 26.39
CA SER A 488 -17.79 1.97 26.62
C SER A 488 -19.01 1.85 27.52
N PHE A 489 -19.91 0.95 27.19
CA PHE A 489 -21.02 0.56 28.03
C PHE A 489 -20.90 -0.93 28.29
N ALA A 490 -20.99 -1.33 29.55
CA ALA A 490 -20.95 -2.72 29.95
C ALA A 490 -22.10 -3.03 30.91
N VAL A 491 -22.70 -4.21 30.73
CA VAL A 491 -23.73 -4.75 31.61
C VAL A 491 -23.34 -6.18 31.94
N GLY A 492 -23.27 -6.49 33.23
CA GLY A 492 -22.88 -7.80 33.73
C GLY A 492 -23.80 -8.29 34.83
N ALA A 493 -23.88 -9.61 34.96
CA ALA A 493 -24.51 -10.29 36.07
C ALA A 493 -23.46 -10.52 37.17
N GLU A 494 -23.84 -10.25 38.42
CA GLU A 494 -22.95 -10.40 39.57
C GLU A 494 -23.32 -11.61 40.42
N PHE A 495 -22.33 -12.45 40.70
CA PHE A 495 -22.50 -13.72 41.38
C PHE A 495 -21.69 -13.78 42.68
N ASN A 496 -22.29 -14.40 43.70
CA ASN A 496 -21.58 -14.72 44.93
C ASN A 496 -20.77 -16.02 44.74
N VAL A 497 -19.47 -15.96 45.03
CA VAL A 497 -18.53 -17.08 44.82
C VAL A 497 -18.58 -18.09 45.98
N LEU A 498 -19.00 -17.64 47.17
CA LEU A 498 -18.90 -18.43 48.40
C LEU A 498 -20.16 -19.24 48.73
N ALA A 499 -21.19 -19.21 47.87
CA ALA A 499 -22.46 -19.93 48.04
C ALA A 499 -23.03 -19.87 49.48
N PRO A 500 -23.28 -18.67 50.01
CA PRO A 500 -23.71 -18.52 51.40
C PRO A 500 -25.06 -19.17 51.67
N THR A 501 -25.23 -19.70 52.89
CA THR A 501 -26.48 -20.31 53.35
C THR A 501 -27.56 -19.28 53.69
N GLY A 502 -27.18 -18.01 53.89
CA GLY A 502 -28.07 -16.96 54.37
C GLY A 502 -28.58 -17.19 55.80
N ARG A 503 -27.88 -18.00 56.60
CA ARG A 503 -28.23 -18.28 58.00
C ARG A 503 -27.13 -17.78 58.93
N ILE A 504 -27.48 -16.86 59.83
CA ILE A 504 -26.53 -16.19 60.71
C ILE A 504 -26.89 -16.50 62.17
N GLN A 505 -25.92 -17.02 62.94
CA GLN A 505 -26.12 -17.38 64.34
C GLN A 505 -25.86 -16.16 65.25
N LEU A 506 -26.79 -15.83 66.14
CA LEU A 506 -26.54 -14.84 67.19
C LEU A 506 -25.56 -15.40 68.25
N PRO A 507 -24.71 -14.57 68.88
CA PRO A 507 -24.63 -13.11 68.80
C PRO A 507 -23.48 -12.65 67.88
N ASP A 508 -23.51 -13.00 66.59
CA ASP A 508 -22.48 -12.50 65.68
C ASP A 508 -22.47 -10.97 65.67
N ALA A 509 -21.35 -10.39 66.08
CA ALA A 509 -21.21 -8.95 66.17
C ALA A 509 -21.03 -8.29 64.79
N ARG A 510 -20.71 -9.06 63.74
CA ARG A 510 -20.30 -8.51 62.44
C ARG A 510 -20.71 -9.38 61.27
N ILE A 511 -21.49 -8.79 60.37
CA ILE A 511 -21.99 -9.47 59.18
C ILE A 511 -21.42 -8.83 57.92
N LYS A 512 -21.03 -9.65 56.95
CA LYS A 512 -20.58 -9.18 55.63
C LYS A 512 -21.57 -9.56 54.53
N ALA A 513 -21.66 -8.72 53.50
CA ALA A 513 -22.49 -8.97 52.32
C ALA A 513 -22.25 -10.35 51.66
N ASN A 514 -21.03 -10.89 51.73
CA ASN A 514 -20.70 -12.20 51.15
C ASN A 514 -21.39 -13.40 51.82
N GLU A 515 -21.87 -13.23 53.05
CA GLU A 515 -22.58 -14.25 53.82
C GLU A 515 -24.09 -14.30 53.49
N LEU A 516 -24.54 -13.39 52.62
CA LEU A 516 -25.93 -13.26 52.21
C LEU A 516 -26.09 -13.70 50.74
N PRO A 517 -26.95 -14.68 50.43
CA PRO A 517 -27.38 -14.96 49.06
C PRO A 517 -28.22 -13.82 48.51
N GLY A 518 -28.29 -13.70 47.17
CA GLY A 518 -29.19 -12.79 46.48
C GLY A 518 -30.63 -13.30 46.46
N PHE A 519 -31.56 -12.56 45.83
CA PHE A 519 -32.93 -13.00 45.61
C PHE A 519 -33.14 -13.48 44.16
N ASP A 520 -34.09 -14.38 43.94
CA ASP A 520 -34.68 -14.66 42.62
C ASP A 520 -36.05 -13.96 42.45
N ASP A 521 -36.66 -14.09 41.27
CA ASP A 521 -37.97 -13.48 40.94
C ASP A 521 -39.12 -13.91 41.87
N LYS A 522 -38.92 -14.97 42.65
CA LYS A 522 -39.87 -15.51 43.62
C LYS A 522 -39.47 -15.20 45.07
N GLY A 523 -38.38 -14.46 45.28
CA GLY A 523 -37.84 -14.08 46.59
C GLY A 523 -37.01 -15.16 47.26
N PHE A 524 -36.54 -16.19 46.55
CA PHE A 524 -35.69 -17.25 47.10
C PHE A 524 -34.19 -16.95 46.97
N PRO A 525 -33.35 -17.55 47.84
CA PRO A 525 -31.89 -17.43 47.75
C PRO A 525 -31.33 -17.81 46.37
N SER A 526 -30.58 -16.89 45.76
CA SER A 526 -29.92 -17.06 44.46
C SER A 526 -28.43 -16.81 44.55
N ALA A 527 -27.66 -17.50 43.70
CA ALA A 527 -26.24 -17.20 43.49
C ALA A 527 -26.04 -15.89 42.70
N LEU A 528 -27.02 -15.52 41.87
CA LEU A 528 -27.11 -14.21 41.25
C LEU A 528 -27.57 -13.20 42.30
N ARG A 529 -26.76 -12.16 42.54
CA ARG A 529 -27.02 -11.19 43.61
C ARG A 529 -27.26 -9.77 43.11
N GLY A 530 -27.17 -9.54 41.81
CA GLY A 530 -27.29 -8.21 41.28
C GLY A 530 -26.84 -8.06 39.84
N VAL A 531 -26.88 -6.81 39.40
CA VAL A 531 -26.48 -6.37 38.06
C VAL A 531 -25.42 -5.30 38.21
N ASP A 532 -24.37 -5.41 37.42
CA ASP A 532 -23.29 -4.44 37.31
C ASP A 532 -23.44 -3.67 35.99
N VAL A 533 -23.44 -2.35 36.06
CA VAL A 533 -23.50 -1.46 34.90
C VAL A 533 -22.29 -0.54 34.93
N ARG A 534 -21.56 -0.47 33.82
CA ARG A 534 -20.40 0.40 33.68
C ARG A 534 -20.54 1.31 32.47
N VAL A 535 -20.24 2.57 32.70
CA VAL A 535 -20.01 3.55 31.64
C VAL A 535 -18.57 3.97 31.74
N GLY A 536 -17.80 3.74 30.68
CA GLY A 536 -16.38 4.02 30.64
C GLY A 536 -16.00 4.89 29.46
N ALA A 537 -14.79 5.42 29.53
CA ALA A 537 -14.17 6.18 28.48
C ALA A 537 -12.72 5.73 28.31
N PHE A 538 -12.31 5.54 27.07
CA PHE A 538 -10.93 5.24 26.72
C PHE A 538 -10.53 5.88 25.40
N SER A 539 -9.23 6.07 25.21
CA SER A 539 -8.66 6.54 23.96
C SER A 539 -8.33 5.33 23.07
N GLY A 540 -8.73 5.38 21.80
CA GLY A 540 -8.46 4.30 20.84
C GLY A 540 -8.46 4.79 19.39
N ARG A 541 -7.31 4.68 18.73
CA ARG A 541 -7.12 5.21 17.35
C ARG A 541 -7.96 4.49 16.28
N THR A 542 -8.16 3.18 16.40
CA THR A 542 -8.92 2.37 15.44
C THR A 542 -9.91 1.45 16.18
N PRO A 543 -10.96 0.92 15.51
CA PRO A 543 -11.85 -0.07 16.10
C PRO A 543 -11.17 -1.37 16.54
N THR A 544 -9.99 -1.67 16.02
CA THR A 544 -9.22 -2.90 16.32
C THR A 544 -8.08 -2.67 17.31
N ARG A 545 -7.74 -1.41 17.63
CA ARG A 545 -6.70 -1.07 18.62
C ARG A 545 -7.33 -0.92 20.00
N TYR A 546 -7.10 -1.91 20.85
CA TYR A 546 -7.66 -1.98 22.20
C TYR A 546 -6.98 -1.01 23.19
N PRO A 547 -7.69 -0.49 24.21
CA PRO A 547 -7.15 0.46 25.17
C PRO A 547 -6.06 -0.15 26.04
N VAL A 548 -5.11 0.69 26.45
CA VAL A 548 -4.17 0.34 27.53
C VAL A 548 -4.79 0.69 28.89
N VAL A 549 -5.52 1.80 28.94
CA VAL A 549 -6.21 2.31 30.13
C VAL A 549 -7.64 2.66 29.76
N GLU A 550 -8.58 2.35 30.65
CA GLU A 550 -9.98 2.75 30.54
C GLU A 550 -10.46 3.27 31.88
N GLY A 551 -10.96 4.50 31.92
CA GLY A 551 -11.65 5.04 33.09
C GLY A 551 -13.11 4.61 33.07
N PHE A 552 -13.72 4.36 34.22
CA PHE A 552 -15.12 3.99 34.30
C PHE A 552 -15.84 4.60 35.50
N PHE A 553 -17.15 4.79 35.32
CA PHE A 553 -18.13 4.90 36.36
C PHE A 553 -18.92 3.58 36.43
N ARG A 554 -19.02 3.01 37.63
CA ARG A 554 -19.71 1.76 37.91
C ARG A 554 -20.91 2.02 38.79
N THR A 555 -22.02 1.42 38.39
CA THR A 555 -23.29 1.39 39.12
C THR A 555 -24.01 0.07 38.90
N GLY A 556 -25.30 0.02 39.23
CA GLY A 556 -26.12 -1.18 39.21
C GLY A 556 -26.72 -1.41 40.59
N TYR A 557 -26.88 -2.65 40.99
CA TYR A 557 -27.29 -2.96 42.36
C TYR A 557 -26.76 -4.33 42.77
N THR A 558 -26.52 -4.48 44.07
CA THR A 558 -26.44 -5.81 44.69
C THR A 558 -27.36 -5.87 45.88
N GLU A 559 -27.89 -7.04 46.12
CA GLU A 559 -28.80 -7.31 47.22
C GLU A 559 -28.44 -8.60 47.93
N GLY A 560 -29.03 -8.77 49.10
CA GLY A 560 -29.05 -10.06 49.73
C GLY A 560 -29.85 -10.12 51.00
N HIS A 561 -30.02 -11.35 51.44
CA HIS A 561 -30.90 -11.74 52.52
C HIS A 561 -30.22 -12.69 53.48
N ALA A 562 -30.48 -12.53 54.77
CA ALA A 562 -30.21 -13.57 55.75
C ALA A 562 -31.34 -13.70 56.76
N SER A 563 -31.55 -14.93 57.21
CA SER A 563 -32.33 -15.26 58.39
C SER A 563 -31.37 -15.48 59.57
N PHE A 564 -31.77 -15.00 60.75
CA PHE A 564 -31.01 -15.27 61.96
C PHE A 564 -31.46 -16.57 62.62
N ILE A 565 -30.55 -17.15 63.39
CA ILE A 565 -30.82 -18.26 64.29
C ILE A 565 -30.56 -17.74 65.71
N PRO A 566 -31.51 -17.91 66.65
CA PRO A 566 -31.35 -17.45 68.03
C PRO A 566 -30.18 -18.15 68.71
N SER A 567 -29.53 -17.46 69.66
CA SER A 567 -28.29 -17.94 70.30
C SER A 567 -28.47 -19.24 71.11
N ASP A 568 -29.67 -19.48 71.63
CA ASP A 568 -30.06 -20.71 72.33
C ASP A 568 -31.30 -21.35 71.68
N ASP A 569 -31.24 -22.65 71.39
CA ASP A 569 -32.34 -23.43 70.78
C ASP A 569 -33.61 -23.51 71.67
N VAL A 570 -33.52 -23.09 72.94
CA VAL A 570 -34.55 -23.29 73.97
C VAL A 570 -35.41 -22.05 74.20
N ASP A 571 -34.84 -20.85 74.17
CA ASP A 571 -35.50 -19.61 74.59
C ASP A 571 -35.97 -18.71 73.43
N GLY A 572 -35.63 -19.06 72.18
CA GLY A 572 -36.05 -18.30 71.00
C GLY A 572 -35.34 -16.95 70.88
N PHE A 573 -35.95 -16.00 70.17
CA PHE A 573 -35.39 -14.65 70.01
C PHE A 573 -35.75 -13.77 71.21
N ASP A 574 -34.77 -13.05 71.75
CA ASP A 574 -35.03 -12.02 72.76
C ASP A 574 -35.70 -10.79 72.13
N ARG A 575 -36.39 -9.99 72.95
CA ARG A 575 -37.02 -8.75 72.47
C ARG A 575 -35.96 -7.81 71.90
N GLY A 576 -36.09 -7.51 70.62
CA GLY A 576 -35.18 -6.65 69.88
C GLY A 576 -34.08 -7.40 69.13
N ASP A 577 -34.00 -8.72 69.20
CA ASP A 577 -33.10 -9.52 68.37
C ASP A 577 -33.43 -9.39 66.89
N ALA A 578 -32.40 -9.48 66.04
CA ALA A 578 -32.58 -9.55 64.61
C ALA A 578 -33.12 -10.94 64.21
N MET A 579 -34.21 -10.98 63.47
CA MET A 579 -34.80 -12.21 62.89
C MET A 579 -34.45 -12.35 61.42
N GLN A 580 -34.36 -11.24 60.71
CA GLN A 580 -34.04 -11.18 59.29
C GLN A 580 -33.21 -9.94 58.98
N LEU A 581 -32.31 -10.05 58.00
CA LEU A 581 -31.54 -8.96 57.44
C LEU A 581 -31.72 -8.91 55.94
N ASP A 582 -32.16 -7.77 55.44
CA ASP A 582 -32.18 -7.46 54.00
C ASP A 582 -31.28 -6.26 53.73
N TYR A 583 -30.48 -6.35 52.68
CA TYR A 583 -29.75 -5.19 52.16
C TYR A 583 -29.90 -5.05 50.66
N LEU A 584 -29.89 -3.79 50.23
CA LEU A 584 -29.77 -3.38 48.85
C LEU A 584 -28.72 -2.27 48.80
N THR A 585 -27.78 -2.38 47.89
CA THR A 585 -26.77 -1.34 47.66
C THR A 585 -26.70 -0.99 46.18
N VAL A 586 -26.55 0.29 45.91
CA VAL A 586 -26.30 0.84 44.58
C VAL A 586 -24.91 1.47 44.61
N PRO A 587 -23.91 0.83 43.98
CA PRO A 587 -22.58 1.42 43.91
C PRO A 587 -22.61 2.67 43.01
N LEU A 588 -21.87 3.70 43.42
CA LEU A 588 -21.54 4.89 42.64
C LEU A 588 -20.01 5.04 42.68
N PHE A 589 -19.33 4.23 41.89
CA PHE A 589 -17.87 4.09 41.95
C PHE A 589 -17.21 4.67 40.71
N PHE A 590 -16.09 5.36 40.91
CA PHE A 590 -15.20 5.77 39.83
C PHE A 590 -13.92 4.97 39.91
N GLY A 591 -13.44 4.46 38.79
CA GLY A 591 -12.28 3.60 38.74
C GLY A 591 -11.61 3.55 37.39
N GLY A 592 -10.62 2.68 37.26
CA GLY A 592 -9.93 2.45 36.00
C GLY A 592 -9.42 1.03 35.85
N ASN A 593 -9.33 0.59 34.59
CA ASN A 593 -8.76 -0.68 34.17
C ASN A 593 -7.43 -0.44 33.45
N ILE A 594 -6.44 -1.29 33.72
CA ILE A 594 -5.18 -1.37 32.98
C ILE A 594 -5.10 -2.75 32.33
N TYR A 595 -4.90 -2.79 31.02
CA TYR A 595 -4.90 -4.02 30.21
C TYR A 595 -3.48 -4.46 29.85
N PHE A 596 -3.21 -5.76 29.91
CA PHE A 596 -1.89 -6.37 29.63
C PHE A 596 -2.03 -7.53 28.61
N PRO A 597 -0.96 -8.00 27.93
CA PRO A 597 -0.23 -7.39 26.79
C PRO A 597 -1.06 -7.21 25.49
N ARG A 598 -0.43 -6.72 24.39
CA ARG A 598 -1.09 -6.06 23.23
C ARG A 598 -1.54 -6.95 22.04
N LYS A 599 -1.11 -8.21 21.93
CA LYS A 599 -1.23 -9.03 20.70
C LYS A 599 -2.22 -10.22 20.75
N TRP A 600 -3.18 -10.24 21.70
CA TRP A 600 -4.19 -11.30 21.79
C TRP A 600 -5.60 -10.68 21.94
N PRO A 601 -6.63 -11.13 21.20
CA PRO A 601 -8.04 -10.74 21.43
C PRO A 601 -8.59 -11.06 22.83
N VAL A 602 -7.90 -11.86 23.63
CA VAL A 602 -8.24 -12.17 25.03
C VAL A 602 -7.26 -11.41 25.93
N ARG A 603 -7.72 -10.33 26.58
CA ARG A 603 -6.84 -9.44 27.33
C ARG A 603 -7.11 -9.50 28.83
N PRO A 604 -6.14 -9.95 29.64
CA PRO A 604 -6.22 -9.76 31.07
C PRO A 604 -6.13 -8.28 31.43
N TYR A 605 -6.91 -7.88 32.43
CA TYR A 605 -6.85 -6.53 33.01
C TYR A 605 -6.91 -6.58 34.53
N GLY A 606 -6.32 -5.57 35.14
CA GLY A 606 -6.45 -5.28 36.57
C GLY A 606 -6.97 -3.86 36.73
N GLY A 607 -7.83 -3.63 37.71
CA GLY A 607 -8.41 -2.32 37.96
C GLY A 607 -8.73 -2.09 39.42
N LEU A 608 -9.00 -0.84 39.72
CA LEU A 608 -9.37 -0.36 41.06
C LEU A 608 -10.39 0.75 40.95
N GLY A 609 -11.20 0.92 41.98
CA GLY A 609 -12.23 1.94 42.05
C GLY A 609 -12.48 2.42 43.47
N ALA A 610 -13.03 3.62 43.58
CA ALA A 610 -13.44 4.20 44.84
C ALA A 610 -14.69 5.04 44.65
N GLY A 611 -15.51 5.15 45.68
CA GLY A 611 -16.73 5.94 45.60
C GLY A 611 -17.63 5.72 46.78
N PHE A 612 -18.93 5.65 46.50
CA PHE A 612 -19.94 5.51 47.53
C PHE A 612 -20.91 4.38 47.21
N ASP A 613 -21.26 3.61 48.22
CA ASP A 613 -22.43 2.75 48.21
C ASP A 613 -23.62 3.53 48.75
N VAL A 614 -24.66 3.69 47.92
CA VAL A 614 -25.99 4.08 48.40
C VAL A 614 -26.64 2.83 48.92
N MET A 615 -26.60 2.66 50.23
CA MET A 615 -27.01 1.43 50.87
C MET A 615 -28.31 1.63 51.66
N ARG A 616 -29.22 0.66 51.56
CA ARG A 616 -30.37 0.48 52.44
C ARG A 616 -30.25 -0.87 53.14
N LEU A 617 -30.38 -0.85 54.46
CA LEU A 617 -30.33 -2.00 55.34
C LEU A 617 -31.62 -2.06 56.16
N ARG A 618 -32.20 -3.25 56.30
CA ARG A 618 -33.35 -3.50 57.17
C ARG A 618 -33.07 -4.73 58.03
N TYR A 619 -33.15 -4.54 59.34
CA TYR A 619 -33.28 -5.64 60.28
C TYR A 619 -34.74 -5.76 60.71
N ALA A 620 -35.38 -6.89 60.44
CA ALA A 620 -36.63 -7.24 61.08
C ALA A 620 -36.33 -7.75 62.50
N ARG A 621 -37.07 -7.27 63.50
CA ARG A 621 -36.74 -7.50 64.92
C ARG A 621 -37.87 -8.17 65.68
N HIS A 622 -37.51 -9.05 66.61
CA HIS A 622 -38.48 -9.75 67.44
C HIS A 622 -39.12 -8.80 68.47
N ASP A 623 -40.44 -8.69 68.51
CA ASP A 623 -41.20 -7.83 69.44
C ASP A 623 -40.70 -6.37 69.58
N ALA A 624 -40.16 -5.84 68.48
CA ALA A 624 -39.66 -4.47 68.36
C ALA A 624 -39.84 -3.97 66.92
N ASP A 625 -39.87 -2.64 66.76
CA ASP A 625 -39.91 -2.04 65.41
C ASP A 625 -38.66 -2.40 64.60
N ASP A 626 -38.85 -2.57 63.30
CA ASP A 626 -37.76 -2.78 62.35
C ASP A 626 -36.73 -1.67 62.44
N TYR A 627 -35.46 -2.06 62.39
CA TYR A 627 -34.37 -1.09 62.24
C TYR A 627 -34.06 -0.92 60.77
N VAL A 628 -34.24 0.31 60.26
CA VAL A 628 -33.89 0.67 58.89
C VAL A 628 -32.79 1.71 58.91
N ALA A 629 -31.69 1.43 58.20
CA ALA A 629 -30.62 2.39 57.95
C ALA A 629 -30.47 2.60 56.44
N ALA A 630 -30.43 3.85 56.02
CA ALA A 630 -30.11 4.22 54.66
C ALA A 630 -29.05 5.32 54.65
N GLY A 631 -28.09 5.23 53.74
CA GLY A 631 -27.11 6.30 53.59
C GLY A 631 -25.95 5.94 52.69
N LEU A 632 -25.16 6.97 52.38
CA LEU A 632 -23.92 6.86 51.62
C LEU A 632 -22.80 6.29 52.50
N ARG A 633 -22.04 5.34 51.95
CA ARG A 633 -20.88 4.74 52.60
C ARG A 633 -19.69 4.76 51.65
N ILE A 634 -18.56 5.27 52.12
CA ILE A 634 -17.32 5.27 51.34
C ILE A 634 -16.87 3.83 51.14
N GLY A 635 -16.48 3.48 49.92
CA GLY A 635 -15.94 2.18 49.59
C GLY A 635 -14.83 2.21 48.55
N PHE A 636 -14.11 1.11 48.49
CA PHE A 636 -13.00 0.86 47.57
C PHE A 636 -13.15 -0.55 46.98
N GLU A 637 -12.72 -0.72 45.74
CA GLU A 637 -12.71 -2.00 45.06
C GLU A 637 -11.38 -2.26 44.38
N LEU A 638 -11.03 -3.54 44.31
CA LEU A 638 -9.97 -4.09 43.49
C LEU A 638 -10.57 -5.21 42.65
N HIS A 639 -10.28 -5.23 41.36
CA HIS A 639 -10.79 -6.27 40.47
C HIS A 639 -9.78 -6.65 39.40
N GLY A 640 -9.92 -7.86 38.89
CA GLY A 640 -9.11 -8.38 37.79
C GLY A 640 -9.91 -9.35 36.96
N GLY A 641 -9.74 -9.29 35.65
CA GLY A 641 -10.57 -10.03 34.72
C GLY A 641 -9.93 -10.24 33.37
N ILE A 642 -10.73 -10.81 32.46
CA ILE A 642 -10.39 -11.05 31.07
C ILE A 642 -11.46 -10.38 30.20
N ASP A 643 -11.02 -9.63 29.19
CA ASP A 643 -11.86 -9.03 28.16
C ASP A 643 -11.57 -9.75 26.82
N VAL A 644 -12.57 -10.46 26.30
CA VAL A 644 -12.56 -11.06 24.96
C VAL A 644 -13.18 -10.04 24.01
N ARG A 645 -12.32 -9.24 23.39
CA ARG A 645 -12.77 -8.12 22.57
C ARG A 645 -12.62 -8.48 21.10
N ILE A 646 -13.74 -8.54 20.37
CA ILE A 646 -13.73 -8.79 18.93
C ILE A 646 -13.36 -7.48 18.22
N THR A 647 -14.03 -6.39 18.59
CA THR A 647 -13.71 -5.01 18.18
C THR A 647 -14.00 -4.06 19.34
N ASN A 648 -13.59 -2.79 19.25
CA ASN A 648 -14.02 -1.75 20.20
C ASN A 648 -15.54 -1.52 20.17
N TYR A 649 -16.29 -2.03 19.19
CA TYR A 649 -17.75 -2.01 19.19
C TYR A 649 -18.37 -3.10 20.05
N PHE A 650 -17.71 -4.25 20.24
CA PHE A 650 -18.27 -5.40 20.94
C PHE A 650 -17.21 -6.28 21.61
N GLY A 651 -17.47 -6.64 22.87
CA GLY A 651 -16.66 -7.58 23.64
C GLY A 651 -17.45 -8.27 24.75
N LEU A 652 -16.84 -9.31 25.31
CA LEU A 652 -17.31 -10.07 26.46
C LEU A 652 -16.30 -9.92 27.58
N PHE A 653 -16.75 -9.76 28.82
CA PHE A 653 -15.83 -9.70 29.95
C PHE A 653 -16.24 -10.63 31.09
N GLY A 654 -15.24 -11.12 31.81
CA GLY A 654 -15.41 -11.84 33.07
C GLY A 654 -14.37 -11.34 34.07
N GLU A 655 -14.78 -10.99 35.27
CA GLU A 655 -13.87 -10.50 36.32
C GLU A 655 -14.21 -11.01 37.71
N VAL A 656 -13.18 -11.00 38.56
CA VAL A 656 -13.28 -11.19 40.00
C VAL A 656 -13.10 -9.83 40.66
N ARG A 657 -14.00 -9.48 41.58
CA ARG A 657 -13.98 -8.24 42.35
C ARG A 657 -13.86 -8.54 43.84
N GLN A 658 -13.06 -7.73 44.51
CA GLN A 658 -13.05 -7.56 45.96
C GLN A 658 -13.50 -6.14 46.30
N LEU A 659 -14.54 -6.01 47.12
CA LEU A 659 -15.12 -4.76 47.57
C LEU A 659 -14.90 -4.56 49.08
N TRP A 660 -14.66 -3.33 49.51
CA TRP A 660 -14.62 -2.92 50.91
C TRP A 660 -15.36 -1.59 51.11
N SER A 661 -16.45 -1.61 51.88
CA SER A 661 -17.20 -0.39 52.21
C SER A 661 -17.29 -0.13 53.71
N ALA A 662 -17.40 1.14 54.07
CA ALA A 662 -17.56 1.58 55.45
C ALA A 662 -18.80 0.94 56.08
N ARG A 663 -18.60 0.25 57.21
CA ARG A 663 -19.67 -0.46 57.91
C ARG A 663 -20.75 0.47 58.48
N ILE A 664 -21.97 -0.04 58.53
CA ILE A 664 -23.06 0.53 59.32
C ILE A 664 -22.87 0.03 60.76
N LYS A 665 -22.61 0.98 61.66
CA LYS A 665 -22.62 0.71 63.10
C LYS A 665 -24.02 0.86 63.63
N THR A 666 -24.61 -0.23 64.07
CA THR A 666 -26.01 -0.30 64.55
C THR A 666 -26.13 -0.12 66.06
N GLY A 667 -25.01 -0.11 66.78
CA GLY A 667 -24.96 -0.03 68.25
C GLY A 667 -24.79 -1.41 68.89
N ALA A 668 -24.87 -1.49 70.23
CA ALA A 668 -24.57 -2.72 70.97
C ALA A 668 -25.63 -3.84 70.82
N ALA A 669 -26.80 -3.55 70.25
CA ALA A 669 -27.96 -4.45 70.23
C ALA A 669 -28.21 -5.15 68.88
N LEU A 670 -27.50 -4.79 67.81
CA LEU A 670 -27.64 -5.40 66.49
C LEU A 670 -26.26 -5.57 65.86
N PRO A 671 -26.04 -6.59 65.01
CA PRO A 671 -24.77 -6.80 64.33
C PRO A 671 -24.38 -5.63 63.42
N ASP A 672 -23.10 -5.23 63.46
CA ASP A 672 -22.55 -4.28 62.50
C ASP A 672 -22.57 -4.92 61.09
N PHE A 673 -23.00 -4.17 60.07
CA PHE A 673 -23.00 -4.66 58.69
C PHE A 673 -21.93 -3.99 57.85
N GLY A 674 -21.15 -4.77 57.10
CA GLY A 674 -20.21 -4.29 56.09
C GLY A 674 -20.54 -4.82 54.69
N ASN A 675 -20.71 -3.91 53.72
CA ASN A 675 -20.74 -4.29 52.32
C ASN A 675 -19.31 -4.60 51.85
N THR A 676 -18.84 -5.80 52.17
CA THR A 676 -17.47 -6.27 51.87
C THR A 676 -17.55 -7.67 51.32
N GLY A 677 -16.90 -7.92 50.19
CA GLY A 677 -17.10 -9.19 49.52
C GLY A 677 -16.29 -9.43 48.25
N PHE A 678 -16.04 -10.72 48.01
CA PHE A 678 -15.54 -11.32 46.78
C PHE A 678 -16.68 -11.75 45.85
N SER A 679 -16.57 -11.44 44.55
CA SER A 679 -17.64 -11.65 43.58
C SER A 679 -17.10 -11.91 42.19
N VAL A 680 -17.86 -12.67 41.40
CA VAL A 680 -17.58 -12.85 39.97
C VAL A 680 -18.63 -12.07 39.19
N ILE A 681 -18.19 -11.32 38.19
CA ILE A 681 -19.05 -10.56 37.29
C ILE A 681 -18.76 -11.01 35.87
N SER A 682 -19.79 -11.32 35.10
CA SER A 682 -19.66 -11.66 33.68
C SER A 682 -20.70 -10.93 32.85
N GLY A 683 -20.31 -10.42 31.69
CA GLY A 683 -21.21 -9.56 30.92
C GLY A 683 -20.75 -9.23 29.50
N LEU A 684 -21.55 -8.36 28.89
CA LEU A 684 -21.35 -7.83 27.55
C LEU A 684 -20.82 -6.41 27.64
N LYS A 685 -20.01 -6.03 26.66
CA LYS A 685 -19.45 -4.69 26.52
C LYS A 685 -19.60 -4.21 25.09
N PHE A 686 -20.04 -2.97 24.90
CA PHE A 686 -20.10 -2.33 23.60
C PHE A 686 -19.52 -0.93 23.66
N GLY A 687 -18.91 -0.48 22.58
CA GLY A 687 -18.26 0.83 22.50
C GLY A 687 -18.85 1.69 21.39
N ILE A 688 -19.00 2.97 21.71
CA ILE A 688 -19.46 4.00 20.78
C ILE A 688 -18.36 5.06 20.67
N PRO A 689 -17.80 5.29 19.48
CA PRO A 689 -16.86 6.39 19.30
C PRO A 689 -17.62 7.71 19.43
N VAL A 690 -17.09 8.63 20.23
CA VAL A 690 -17.66 9.96 20.44
C VAL A 690 -16.62 11.04 20.16
N GLY A 691 -17.12 12.21 19.75
CA GLY A 691 -16.31 13.36 19.39
C GLY A 691 -16.18 13.57 17.87
N PRO A 692 -15.52 14.66 17.43
CA PRO A 692 -15.22 14.95 16.04
C PRO A 692 -14.50 13.77 15.37
N GLY A 693 -15.13 13.16 14.37
CA GLY A 693 -14.66 11.93 13.72
C GLY A 693 -15.48 10.67 14.03
N ALA A 694 -16.47 10.75 14.93
CA ALA A 694 -17.39 9.63 15.24
C ALA A 694 -18.22 9.14 14.03
N ALA A 695 -18.46 10.02 13.05
CA ALA A 695 -19.14 9.70 11.78
C ALA A 695 -18.17 9.65 10.58
N ALA A 696 -16.88 9.89 10.78
CA ALA A 696 -15.90 9.93 9.71
C ALA A 696 -15.44 8.50 9.39
N THR A 697 -15.62 8.09 8.14
CA THR A 697 -14.83 6.97 7.59
C THR A 697 -13.33 7.32 7.70
N GLN A 698 -12.44 6.33 7.71
CA GLN A 698 -11.00 6.54 7.93
C GLN A 698 -10.41 7.64 7.01
N ARG A 699 -10.94 7.75 5.78
CA ARG A 699 -10.63 8.80 4.77
C ARG A 699 -11.08 10.22 5.13
N GLU A 700 -12.16 10.40 5.90
CA GLU A 700 -12.68 11.73 6.26
C GLU A 700 -11.98 12.32 7.49
N ALA A 701 -11.42 11.47 8.35
CA ALA A 701 -10.62 11.89 9.50
C ALA A 701 -9.24 12.41 9.07
N GLU A 702 -8.64 11.82 8.04
CA GLU A 702 -7.38 12.28 7.45
C GLU A 702 -7.52 13.64 6.73
N ARG A 703 -8.70 13.92 6.17
CA ARG A 703 -8.99 15.15 5.41
C ARG A 703 -9.19 16.41 6.25
N ARG A 704 -9.42 16.29 7.57
CA ARG A 704 -9.83 17.40 8.46
C ARG A 704 -8.74 17.91 9.41
N ARG A 705 -7.47 17.52 9.19
CA ARG A 705 -6.32 18.13 9.88
C ARG A 705 -6.06 19.54 9.35
N ASP A 706 -6.87 20.50 9.79
CA ASP A 706 -6.59 21.92 9.58
C ASP A 706 -5.38 22.31 10.44
N HIS A 707 -4.28 22.64 9.77
CA HIS A 707 -3.08 23.15 10.41
C HIS A 707 -3.32 24.63 10.74
N LYS A 708 -3.34 25.00 12.03
CA LYS A 708 -3.25 26.41 12.40
C LYS A 708 -1.80 26.85 12.32
N LEU A 709 -1.49 27.50 11.20
CA LEU A 709 -0.20 28.13 10.91
C LEU A 709 0.04 29.26 11.91
N ARG A 710 1.07 29.15 12.76
CA ARG A 710 1.61 30.31 13.49
C ARG A 710 2.96 30.66 12.87
N VAL A 711 3.01 31.79 12.18
CA VAL A 711 4.23 32.28 11.54
C VAL A 711 5.09 32.92 12.62
N VAL A 712 6.19 32.27 13.00
CA VAL A 712 7.22 32.86 13.85
C VAL A 712 8.39 33.22 12.95
N LYS A 713 8.84 34.48 12.99
CA LYS A 713 9.97 34.96 12.19
C LYS A 713 11.26 34.62 12.91
N HIS A 714 11.95 33.58 12.45
CA HIS A 714 13.34 33.33 12.82
C HIS A 714 14.27 33.97 11.79
N VAL A 715 15.32 34.63 12.27
CA VAL A 715 16.40 35.16 11.43
C VAL A 715 17.56 34.20 11.58
N GLU A 716 17.77 33.35 10.58
CA GLU A 716 18.87 32.38 10.55
C GLU A 716 19.79 32.69 9.36
N THR A 717 21.10 32.59 9.58
CA THR A 717 22.10 32.81 8.54
C THR A 717 22.50 31.46 7.96
N LYS A 718 21.86 31.05 6.86
CA LYS A 718 22.17 29.80 6.13
C LYS A 718 22.95 30.10 4.83
N PRO A 719 23.70 29.12 4.28
CA PRO A 719 24.20 29.21 2.92
C PRO A 719 23.02 29.42 1.96
N ALA A 720 23.13 30.38 1.04
CA ALA A 720 22.04 30.68 0.11
C ALA A 720 21.70 29.44 -0.74
N PRO A 721 20.42 29.07 -0.91
CA PRO A 721 20.07 28.04 -1.88
C PRO A 721 20.53 28.49 -3.27
N LYS A 722 21.24 27.63 -3.99
CA LYS A 722 21.63 27.88 -5.39
C LYS A 722 20.35 27.90 -6.24
N VAL A 723 19.82 29.10 -6.49
CA VAL A 723 18.83 29.32 -7.54
C VAL A 723 19.51 29.10 -8.88
N HIS A 724 19.25 27.96 -9.51
CA HIS A 724 19.58 27.78 -10.92
C HIS A 724 18.64 28.68 -11.73
N THR A 725 19.12 29.88 -12.04
CA THR A 725 18.43 30.78 -12.96
C THR A 725 18.55 30.19 -14.35
N ILE A 726 17.46 29.62 -14.85
CA ILE A 726 17.29 29.38 -16.28
C ILE A 726 17.20 30.75 -16.94
N VAL A 727 18.27 31.21 -17.59
CA VAL A 727 18.19 32.37 -18.49
C VAL A 727 17.57 31.89 -19.79
N VAL A 728 16.25 31.97 -19.88
CA VAL A 728 15.56 31.94 -21.17
C VAL A 728 15.85 33.28 -21.87
N PRO A 729 16.37 33.30 -23.11
CA PRO A 729 16.47 34.56 -23.85
C PRO A 729 15.07 35.17 -23.98
N GLY A 730 14.92 36.43 -23.56
CA GLY A 730 13.67 37.17 -23.77
C GLY A 730 13.28 37.25 -25.26
N PRO A 731 12.00 37.54 -25.57
CA PRO A 731 11.59 37.73 -26.96
C PRO A 731 12.47 38.82 -27.60
N ALA A 732 12.91 38.56 -28.84
CA ALA A 732 13.76 39.49 -29.58
C ALA A 732 13.18 40.92 -29.56
N PRO A 733 14.00 41.96 -29.37
CA PRO A 733 13.51 43.33 -29.38
C PRO A 733 12.85 43.63 -30.73
N ALA A 734 11.69 44.27 -30.70
CA ALA A 734 11.00 44.76 -31.88
C ALA A 734 11.97 45.62 -32.72
N GLY A 735 12.41 45.07 -33.85
CA GLY A 735 13.20 45.81 -34.83
C GLY A 735 12.36 46.94 -35.43
N ALA A 736 12.97 48.12 -35.53
CA ALA A 736 12.41 49.29 -36.21
C ALA A 736 11.89 48.95 -37.63
N PRO A 737 10.89 49.68 -38.15
CA PRO A 737 10.27 49.36 -39.43
C PRO A 737 11.28 49.48 -40.58
N ALA A 738 11.27 48.49 -41.47
CA ALA A 738 12.10 48.46 -42.67
C ALA A 738 11.73 49.63 -43.63
N PRO A 739 12.71 50.17 -44.39
CA PRO A 739 12.48 51.26 -45.33
C PRO A 739 11.62 50.80 -46.52
N VAL A 740 10.71 51.66 -46.94
CA VAL A 740 9.86 51.50 -48.13
C VAL A 740 10.73 51.43 -49.38
N ALA A 741 10.63 50.33 -50.13
CA ALA A 741 11.16 50.20 -51.49
C ALA A 741 10.01 50.31 -52.53
N PRO A 742 10.28 50.88 -53.72
CA PRO A 742 9.26 51.37 -54.66
C PRO A 742 8.56 50.25 -55.45
N PRO A 743 7.40 50.54 -56.07
CA PRO A 743 6.59 49.52 -56.72
C PRO A 743 7.16 49.14 -58.09
N ALA A 744 7.11 47.85 -58.40
CA ALA A 744 7.32 47.30 -59.73
C ALA A 744 6.08 46.44 -60.12
N PRO A 745 5.81 46.27 -61.43
CA PRO A 745 4.46 46.32 -61.98
C PRO A 745 3.70 44.99 -61.97
N ALA A 746 2.39 45.12 -62.15
CA ALA A 746 1.38 44.07 -62.17
C ALA A 746 1.66 42.97 -63.22
N VAL A 747 1.56 41.72 -62.76
CA VAL A 747 1.37 40.55 -63.62
C VAL A 747 0.05 39.91 -63.21
N GLU A 748 -0.86 39.81 -64.16
CA GLU A 748 -2.15 39.12 -64.06
C GLU A 748 -1.97 37.67 -63.63
N VAL A 749 -2.70 37.26 -62.59
CA VAL A 749 -2.97 35.85 -62.31
C VAL A 749 -4.46 35.64 -62.38
N THR A 750 -4.79 34.72 -63.28
CA THR A 750 -6.07 34.15 -63.64
C THR A 750 -6.83 33.54 -62.45
N ALA A 751 -8.17 33.57 -62.56
CA ALA A 751 -9.13 33.20 -61.53
C ALA A 751 -9.02 31.74 -61.03
N PRO A 752 -9.29 31.48 -59.74
CA PRO A 752 -9.46 30.12 -59.22
C PRO A 752 -10.82 29.53 -59.61
N ALA A 753 -10.84 28.22 -59.85
CA ALA A 753 -12.01 27.39 -60.15
C ALA A 753 -13.01 27.34 -58.96
N PRO A 754 -14.32 27.08 -59.21
CA PRO A 754 -15.35 27.16 -58.18
C PRO A 754 -15.37 25.96 -57.22
N THR A 755 -15.66 26.28 -55.96
CA THR A 755 -15.96 25.36 -54.85
C THR A 755 -17.18 24.47 -55.14
N PRO A 756 -17.16 23.16 -54.82
CA PRO A 756 -18.36 22.32 -54.90
C PRO A 756 -19.37 22.68 -53.79
N ALA A 757 -20.66 22.59 -54.13
CA ALA A 757 -21.80 22.93 -53.28
C ALA A 757 -22.01 21.94 -52.11
N PRO A 758 -22.74 22.34 -51.05
CA PRO A 758 -23.03 21.49 -49.89
C PRO A 758 -23.99 20.34 -50.25
N ILE A 759 -23.74 19.15 -49.72
CA ILE A 759 -24.63 17.99 -49.81
C ILE A 759 -25.73 18.14 -48.75
N GLU A 760 -27.00 18.20 -49.17
CA GLU A 760 -28.16 18.12 -48.28
C GLU A 760 -28.32 16.71 -47.69
N PRO A 761 -28.68 16.56 -46.40
CA PRO A 761 -28.96 15.26 -45.80
C PRO A 761 -30.30 14.69 -46.29
N GLN A 762 -30.28 13.45 -46.77
CA GLN A 762 -31.51 12.70 -47.07
C GLN A 762 -32.19 12.18 -45.79
N PRO A 763 -33.54 12.14 -45.74
CA PRO A 763 -34.27 11.60 -44.60
C PRO A 763 -34.19 10.07 -44.55
N VAL A 764 -33.81 9.54 -43.39
CA VAL A 764 -33.79 8.11 -43.07
C VAL A 764 -35.23 7.62 -42.85
N ALA A 765 -35.65 6.61 -43.61
CA ALA A 765 -36.93 5.93 -43.41
C ALA A 765 -36.88 4.99 -42.18
N PRO A 766 -37.98 4.86 -41.41
CA PRO A 766 -38.02 3.97 -40.25
C PRO A 766 -38.05 2.48 -40.68
N PRO A 767 -37.51 1.56 -39.86
CA PRO A 767 -37.49 0.13 -40.17
C PRO A 767 -38.90 -0.49 -40.07
N PRO A 768 -39.20 -1.54 -40.86
CA PRO A 768 -40.47 -2.24 -40.80
C PRO A 768 -40.58 -3.07 -39.50
N SER A 769 -41.74 -2.97 -38.88
CA SER A 769 -42.21 -3.86 -37.82
C SER A 769 -42.46 -5.25 -38.40
N GLY A 770 -41.70 -6.24 -37.93
CA GLY A 770 -41.82 -7.66 -38.30
C GLY A 770 -42.02 -8.50 -37.05
N ALA A 771 -43.16 -9.17 -36.99
CA ALA A 771 -43.68 -9.89 -35.85
C ALA A 771 -42.85 -11.11 -35.43
N ILE A 772 -42.84 -11.36 -34.12
CA ILE A 772 -42.41 -12.62 -33.51
C ILE A 772 -43.52 -13.65 -33.76
N GLU A 773 -43.22 -14.66 -34.57
CA GLU A 773 -44.02 -15.88 -34.68
C GLU A 773 -43.35 -16.95 -33.80
N VAL A 774 -44.08 -17.42 -32.80
CA VAL A 774 -43.70 -18.50 -31.89
C VAL A 774 -44.15 -19.82 -32.55
N ASP A 775 -43.21 -20.72 -32.84
CA ASP A 775 -43.50 -22.10 -33.24
C ASP A 775 -43.52 -23.00 -31.99
N PRO A 776 -44.66 -23.60 -31.62
CA PRO A 776 -44.76 -24.55 -30.53
C PRO A 776 -44.78 -25.97 -31.08
N SER A 777 -43.66 -26.50 -31.59
CA SER A 777 -43.56 -27.93 -31.91
C SER A 777 -42.14 -28.50 -32.05
N ALA A 778 -41.43 -28.71 -30.93
CA ALA A 778 -40.42 -29.78 -30.85
C ALA A 778 -40.10 -30.10 -29.38
N GLY A 779 -40.59 -31.24 -28.92
CA GLY A 779 -40.11 -31.87 -27.68
C GLY A 779 -39.01 -32.87 -27.99
N GLN A 780 -37.93 -32.83 -27.21
CA GLN A 780 -37.31 -33.93 -26.46
C GLN A 780 -36.07 -33.44 -25.73
#